data_AF-A0A8H7Y034-F1
#
_entry.id   AF-A0A8H7Y034-F1
#
_cell.length_a   1.000
_cell.length_b   1.000
_cell.length_c   1.000
_cell.angle_alpha   90.00
_cell.angle_beta   90.00
_cell.angle_gamma   90.00
#
_symmetry.space_group_name_H-M   'P 1'
#
loop_
_entity.id
_entity.type
_entity.pdbx_description
1 polymer ?
#
loop_
_entity_poly.entity_id
_entity_poly.type
_entity_poly.pdbx_seq_one_letter_code
_entity_poly.pdbx_strand_id
1 'polypeptide(L)'
;MPAETRSKSRPTASAPATPPPKSLRPVLRRRVLASVPTPAPVSKPRTPRTTTTFEPSNVASRAAGSYTSPSRSSLTTRRLTPQTSPTIEQLDATPSSHVSRIEVGAPAGSRLMTELVGRDPRLPVLYELESHPKVDDPKARIILGIADWSMDAMRRRFHYSANLKVPSTAAEGQMQGMLYIKPSDNIFYLERDRYGSGLPGDDVLKSWTLSKHERDPIDLQECRRLQEEILGPQELMSSQKPVKDTNGEYSGGIQFERSDRAVNIKSGPRCYTLGSTLQAQKSLSAPGVQSKVYTQARDYDLQMRFNILQAGAKAGIEGVKKASKHLFQRLKRQAEVASLAPVGYDDNCVWPSWQLNVAPGVPQHDVALESSLGKFGMAHVDAADSSGAPTCMHVLSRYRADVAPENFYILCCGLAYLMEEFSVIFFSGLHFHGGHQPIYVQQPNEIYYRLTLIGYPPGQLIDGVDSVAFAAGVNDTTFAIGIEMRNPVSHKLSKTPMCKQATWTADGGSLLSPKAHINHFSRLLLQAITHFARQLPPELIPRVDKSLAMKMVSVVIDNKRVTADEWDLGPGWRGNDVKIGTDYSGILSGLGVSSIEDLSSENLARLCNSDSMSEAPYGNVELQEAVQEWEKHMESSAKSIPLCVTAGDHDEEAVIGLQSKTGSRKGAVKRARTRDVSEMDLPIKKRRNTSQQTLTSSKARRMSHRKDPESDSGPDINLNFEDNLHGDRDSTVTKSKASKKNAAPKERITRNSSSVTSLGQSKFLNALRPECISKILAALKDLPIDNTPSQGQSKWLDVSLISEILSQPVISCDIRRACQLYASYSQKKTISKLDLQFQQKQLLLSNVLLWEWLDSVLEQAYRSKDDISNGLGVLVRRVEEVLAVQTNAEFDAASFISGFQPRESVYIYAPRSFKYNTVSKTCVLQFCSTILEHWFNFPPVDCQWTAWFIRELIDYLGEEVLILDCAWEAGLHINQHVLCRGKNVVIKQEHIKAWSKTYLSKHHLCKTSHSQDRQRLVTINNWATSQLTLPLSGRTTLLSNLSASDNLADIQI
;
A
#
# COMPACT_ATOMS: atom_id res chain seq x y z
N MET A 1 22.40 -69.04 -6.45
CA MET A 1 23.63 -69.75 -6.85
C MET A 1 24.46 -68.81 -7.73
N PRO A 2 25.79 -68.81 -7.63
CA PRO A 2 26.59 -67.63 -7.26
C PRO A 2 27.30 -66.89 -8.41
N ALA A 3 27.88 -65.74 -8.01
CA ALA A 3 28.99 -64.93 -8.54
C ALA A 3 29.76 -65.39 -9.80
N GLU A 4 30.13 -64.44 -10.67
CA GLU A 4 31.54 -64.12 -10.95
C GLU A 4 31.76 -62.89 -11.86
N THR A 5 33.02 -62.46 -11.86
CA THR A 5 33.66 -61.18 -12.18
C THR A 5 34.07 -60.93 -13.65
N ARG A 6 34.56 -59.70 -13.89
CA ARG A 6 35.48 -59.21 -14.97
C ARG A 6 34.84 -58.91 -16.34
N SER A 7 35.38 -58.03 -17.20
CA SER A 7 36.23 -56.84 -17.13
C SER A 7 36.40 -56.32 -18.57
N LYS A 8 36.34 -55.00 -18.75
CA LYS A 8 37.03 -54.18 -19.77
C LYS A 8 36.72 -54.31 -21.28
N SER A 9 36.60 -53.09 -21.83
CA SER A 9 37.03 -52.59 -23.14
C SER A 9 36.06 -52.67 -24.32
N ARG A 10 35.60 -51.48 -24.72
CA ARG A 10 35.02 -51.19 -26.02
C ARG A 10 35.50 -49.81 -26.44
N PRO A 11 36.08 -49.68 -27.65
CA PRO A 11 35.88 -48.47 -28.42
C PRO A 11 35.43 -48.84 -29.83
N THR A 12 34.50 -48.07 -30.39
CA THR A 12 34.59 -47.44 -31.72
C THR A 12 33.27 -46.76 -32.04
N ALA A 13 33.39 -45.48 -32.34
CA ALA A 13 32.35 -44.63 -32.90
C ALA A 13 32.20 -44.91 -34.40
N SER A 14 31.00 -44.72 -34.96
CA SER A 14 30.66 -43.56 -35.80
C SER A 14 29.53 -43.85 -36.80
N ALA A 15 28.47 -43.05 -36.64
CA ALA A 15 27.69 -42.36 -37.69
C ALA A 15 26.73 -43.18 -38.59
N PRO A 16 25.86 -42.52 -39.40
CA PRO A 16 24.66 -41.83 -38.93
C PRO A 16 23.41 -42.20 -39.77
N ALA A 17 22.19 -42.00 -39.24
CA ALA A 17 21.00 -41.99 -40.09
C ALA A 17 19.91 -41.06 -39.55
N THR A 18 19.42 -40.25 -40.49
CA THR A 18 18.35 -39.24 -40.48
C THR A 18 16.96 -39.76 -40.06
N PRO A 19 16.03 -38.87 -39.67
CA PRO A 19 14.70 -39.23 -39.15
C PRO A 19 13.65 -39.35 -40.28
N PRO A 20 12.58 -40.15 -40.08
CA PRO A 20 11.22 -39.56 -40.06
C PRO A 20 10.22 -40.41 -39.19
N PRO A 21 8.90 -40.21 -39.23
CA PRO A 21 8.13 -39.05 -38.77
C PRO A 21 7.06 -39.45 -37.70
N LYS A 22 6.29 -38.45 -37.26
CA LYS A 22 5.06 -38.50 -36.44
C LYS A 22 4.24 -39.81 -36.55
N SER A 23 3.74 -40.35 -35.44
CA SER A 23 2.29 -40.42 -35.13
C SER A 23 1.93 -41.37 -33.96
N LEU A 24 0.76 -41.08 -33.38
CA LEU A 24 -0.18 -41.97 -32.66
C LEU A 24 0.09 -42.35 -31.19
N ARG A 25 -0.68 -41.68 -30.33
CA ARG A 25 -1.01 -42.09 -28.96
C ARG A 25 -1.75 -43.45 -28.96
N PRO A 26 -1.45 -44.37 -28.03
CA PRO A 26 -2.25 -45.58 -27.89
C PRO A 26 -3.44 -45.36 -26.94
N VAL A 27 -4.60 -45.77 -27.45
CA VAL A 27 -5.87 -45.97 -26.74
C VAL A 27 -5.71 -47.16 -25.77
N LEU A 28 -5.92 -46.93 -24.47
CA LEU A 28 -5.99 -48.00 -23.47
C LEU A 28 -7.42 -48.56 -23.39
N ARG A 29 -7.56 -49.81 -23.84
CA ARG A 29 -8.76 -50.64 -23.74
C ARG A 29 -9.07 -50.98 -22.26
N ARG A 30 -10.29 -50.68 -21.83
CA ARG A 30 -10.91 -51.21 -20.60
C ARG A 30 -11.17 -52.72 -20.75
N ARG A 31 -10.74 -53.51 -19.76
CA ARG A 31 -11.14 -54.91 -19.57
C ARG A 31 -12.18 -54.99 -18.44
N VAL A 32 -13.25 -55.69 -18.76
CA VAL A 32 -14.42 -56.05 -17.95
C VAL A 32 -14.03 -57.01 -16.82
N LEU A 33 -14.54 -56.77 -15.60
CA LEU A 33 -14.73 -57.80 -14.57
C LEU A 33 -16.01 -57.49 -13.76
N ALA A 34 -16.55 -58.56 -13.19
CA ALA A 34 -17.96 -58.85 -13.01
C ALA A 34 -18.59 -58.38 -11.69
N SER A 35 -19.93 -58.44 -11.75
CA SER A 35 -21.01 -58.18 -10.79
C SER A 35 -21.03 -59.00 -9.49
N VAL A 36 -21.47 -58.38 -8.37
CA VAL A 36 -22.16 -58.95 -7.17
C VAL A 36 -22.93 -57.78 -6.45
N PRO A 37 -24.06 -57.99 -5.74
CA PRO A 37 -25.31 -57.22 -5.94
C PRO A 37 -25.65 -56.15 -4.88
N THR A 38 -26.58 -55.29 -5.28
CA THR A 38 -27.29 -54.22 -4.56
C THR A 38 -28.25 -54.74 -3.47
N PRO A 39 -28.41 -54.04 -2.33
CA PRO A 39 -29.57 -54.22 -1.46
C PRO A 39 -30.73 -53.27 -1.85
N ALA A 40 -31.95 -53.79 -1.71
CA ALA A 40 -33.23 -53.16 -2.05
C ALA A 40 -33.66 -52.01 -1.10
N PRO A 41 -34.61 -51.14 -1.49
CA PRO A 41 -35.03 -49.96 -0.73
C PRO A 41 -36.18 -50.24 0.23
N VAL A 42 -36.15 -49.60 1.40
CA VAL A 42 -37.25 -49.61 2.39
C VAL A 42 -38.07 -48.31 2.31
N SER A 43 -39.38 -48.49 2.49
CA SER A 43 -40.56 -47.67 2.18
C SER A 43 -40.82 -46.43 3.05
N LYS A 44 -41.52 -45.46 2.43
CA LYS A 44 -42.24 -44.32 3.03
C LYS A 44 -43.49 -44.75 3.85
N PRO A 45 -44.01 -43.87 4.73
CA PRO A 45 -45.47 -43.70 4.89
C PRO A 45 -45.88 -42.22 4.72
N ARG A 46 -46.77 -41.85 3.80
CA ARG A 46 -48.26 -41.90 3.79
C ARG A 46 -48.92 -40.76 4.62
N THR A 47 -49.38 -39.73 3.91
CA THR A 47 -50.44 -38.77 4.32
C THR A 47 -51.80 -39.22 3.77
N PRO A 48 -52.94 -38.85 4.40
CA PRO A 48 -54.25 -38.98 3.77
C PRO A 48 -54.91 -37.63 3.38
N ARG A 49 -55.44 -37.68 2.15
CA ARG A 49 -56.48 -36.91 1.42
C ARG A 49 -57.84 -36.81 2.18
N THR A 50 -58.89 -36.02 1.87
CA THR A 50 -59.32 -35.12 0.75
C THR A 50 -60.67 -34.42 1.09
N THR A 51 -60.96 -33.29 0.42
CA THR A 51 -62.28 -32.75 -0.10
C THR A 51 -63.40 -32.37 0.91
N THR A 52 -64.24 -31.33 0.77
CA THR A 52 -64.87 -30.67 -0.41
C THR A 52 -65.56 -29.33 0.00
N THR A 53 -65.62 -28.36 -0.93
CA THR A 53 -66.58 -27.25 -1.19
C THR A 53 -67.70 -26.87 -0.18
N PHE A 54 -67.87 -25.56 0.09
CA PHE A 54 -69.14 -24.80 -0.07
C PHE A 54 -68.95 -23.28 0.12
N GLU A 55 -69.81 -22.51 -0.55
CA GLU A 55 -69.87 -21.04 -0.75
C GLU A 55 -70.48 -20.23 0.45
N PRO A 56 -70.58 -18.88 0.36
CA PRO A 56 -70.55 -17.94 1.51
C PRO A 56 -71.92 -17.41 1.94
N SER A 57 -72.03 -16.89 3.18
CA SER A 57 -72.90 -15.74 3.52
C SER A 57 -72.87 -15.33 5.01
N ASN A 58 -72.69 -14.01 5.22
CA ASN A 58 -73.51 -13.11 6.06
C ASN A 58 -73.60 -13.17 7.60
N VAL A 59 -73.32 -11.99 8.17
CA VAL A 59 -74.17 -11.18 9.08
C VAL A 59 -74.02 -11.36 10.61
N ALA A 60 -73.59 -10.24 11.24
CA ALA A 60 -74.02 -9.65 12.53
C ALA A 60 -73.89 -10.49 13.82
N SER A 61 -73.81 -9.98 15.04
CA SER A 61 -73.57 -8.67 15.66
C SER A 61 -73.50 -8.91 17.17
N ARG A 62 -72.94 -7.94 17.91
CA ARG A 62 -73.26 -7.59 19.31
C ARG A 62 -72.93 -8.58 20.46
N ALA A 63 -71.89 -8.18 21.18
CA ALA A 63 -71.95 -7.68 22.57
C ALA A 63 -72.88 -8.36 23.59
N ALA A 64 -72.26 -8.95 24.62
CA ALA A 64 -72.63 -8.75 26.03
C ALA A 64 -71.47 -9.25 26.90
N GLY A 65 -71.00 -8.42 27.82
CA GLY A 65 -69.97 -8.78 28.79
C GLY A 65 -70.52 -9.60 29.96
N SER A 66 -69.63 -10.27 30.69
CA SER A 66 -69.70 -10.36 32.15
C SER A 66 -68.43 -10.97 32.76
N TYR A 67 -67.89 -10.19 33.69
CA TYR A 67 -67.38 -10.58 35.02
C TYR A 67 -66.25 -11.61 35.21
N THR A 68 -65.30 -11.11 36.02
CA THR A 68 -64.59 -11.74 37.16
C THR A 68 -63.32 -12.53 36.92
N SER A 69 -62.21 -11.82 37.16
CA SER A 69 -60.98 -12.30 37.78
C SER A 69 -61.23 -13.02 39.12
N PRO A 70 -60.27 -13.83 39.59
CA PRO A 70 -59.63 -13.42 40.84
C PRO A 70 -58.10 -13.56 40.88
N SER A 71 -57.53 -12.55 41.56
CA SER A 71 -56.45 -12.57 42.55
C SER A 71 -55.04 -13.09 42.20
N ARG A 72 -54.16 -12.10 42.09
CA ARG A 72 -52.79 -12.01 42.61
C ARG A 72 -52.64 -12.43 44.09
N SER A 73 -51.46 -12.93 44.42
CA SER A 73 -50.67 -12.61 45.63
C SER A 73 -49.20 -12.93 45.30
N SER A 74 -48.14 -12.27 45.75
CA SER A 74 -47.86 -10.99 46.40
C SER A 74 -46.34 -11.02 46.61
N LEU A 75 -45.57 -9.98 46.29
CA LEU A 75 -44.29 -9.66 46.96
C LEU A 75 -43.86 -8.24 46.56
N THR A 76 -44.27 -7.34 47.45
CA THR A 76 -43.66 -6.08 47.91
C THR A 76 -42.45 -5.51 47.15
N THR A 77 -42.69 -4.39 46.46
CA THR A 77 -41.72 -3.37 46.07
C THR A 77 -41.35 -2.48 47.28
N ARG A 78 -40.07 -2.40 47.63
CA ARG A 78 -39.53 -1.41 48.58
C ARG A 78 -38.95 -0.23 47.80
N ARG A 79 -39.51 0.96 48.02
CA ARG A 79 -39.03 2.27 47.53
C ARG A 79 -37.57 2.50 47.95
N LEU A 80 -36.72 2.93 47.02
CA LEU A 80 -35.48 3.64 47.33
C LEU A 80 -35.62 5.10 46.85
N THR A 81 -35.45 6.00 47.81
CA THR A 81 -35.28 7.45 47.66
C THR A 81 -33.95 7.80 47.00
N PRO A 82 -33.84 8.94 46.30
CA PRO A 82 -32.59 9.36 45.69
C PRO A 82 -31.66 9.98 46.73
N GLN A 83 -30.49 9.37 46.96
CA GLN A 83 -29.39 9.96 47.72
C GLN A 83 -28.38 10.62 46.78
N THR A 84 -28.00 11.83 47.16
CA THR A 84 -27.02 12.74 46.58
C THR A 84 -25.61 12.14 46.51
N SER A 85 -24.98 12.27 45.35
CA SER A 85 -23.57 11.92 45.12
C SER A 85 -22.61 12.85 45.88
N PRO A 86 -21.54 12.34 46.52
CA PRO A 86 -20.48 13.16 47.07
C PRO A 86 -19.41 13.51 46.03
N THR A 87 -18.83 14.68 46.24
CA THR A 87 -17.73 15.30 45.49
C THR A 87 -16.44 14.46 45.59
N ILE A 88 -15.78 14.24 44.46
CA ILE A 88 -14.44 13.64 44.38
C ILE A 88 -13.41 14.75 44.55
N GLU A 89 -12.77 14.81 45.72
CA GLU A 89 -11.49 15.51 45.94
C GLU A 89 -10.44 14.48 46.44
N GLN A 90 -9.26 14.54 45.82
CA GLN A 90 -7.94 14.12 46.29
C GLN A 90 -7.78 12.77 47.03
N LEU A 91 -7.29 11.76 46.30
CA LEU A 91 -6.53 10.62 46.85
C LEU A 91 -5.39 10.26 45.89
N ASP A 92 -4.30 11.01 45.95
CA ASP A 92 -2.99 10.60 45.42
C ASP A 92 -2.08 10.24 46.61
N ALA A 93 -2.04 8.95 46.93
CA ALA A 93 -0.92 8.21 47.55
C ALA A 93 -1.41 6.82 47.98
N THR A 94 -1.36 5.83 47.09
CA THR A 94 -1.49 4.42 47.49
C THR A 94 -0.15 3.88 47.98
N PRO A 95 -0.08 3.29 49.20
CA PRO A 95 1.12 2.60 49.66
C PRO A 95 1.29 1.29 48.90
N SER A 96 2.49 1.03 48.42
CA SER A 96 2.88 -0.23 47.77
C SER A 96 2.82 -1.38 48.78
N SER A 97 1.66 -2.01 48.94
CA SER A 97 1.58 -3.29 49.63
C SER A 97 2.26 -4.35 48.74
N HIS A 98 3.47 -4.78 49.14
CA HIS A 98 4.12 -5.96 48.58
C HIS A 98 3.30 -7.19 48.98
N VAL A 99 2.29 -7.52 48.19
CA VAL A 99 1.64 -8.83 48.26
C VAL A 99 2.70 -9.86 47.86
N SER A 100 3.13 -10.69 48.81
CA SER A 100 4.04 -11.81 48.54
C SER A 100 3.37 -12.75 47.55
N ARG A 101 3.90 -12.81 46.33
CA ARG A 101 3.39 -13.73 45.30
C ARG A 101 3.93 -15.13 45.63
N ILE A 102 3.03 -16.09 45.75
CA ILE A 102 3.38 -17.49 45.98
C ILE A 102 3.77 -18.10 44.63
N GLU A 103 4.98 -18.66 44.55
CA GLU A 103 5.40 -19.39 43.35
C GLU A 103 4.66 -20.72 43.25
N VAL A 104 4.17 -21.04 42.06
CA VAL A 104 3.63 -22.38 41.80
C VAL A 104 4.76 -23.41 41.81
N GLY A 105 4.56 -24.49 42.57
CA GLY A 105 5.49 -25.61 42.62
C GLY A 105 5.61 -26.34 41.27
N ALA A 106 6.63 -27.19 41.16
CA ALA A 106 6.80 -28.06 40.00
C ALA A 106 5.54 -28.90 39.75
N PRO A 107 5.14 -29.11 38.48
CA PRO A 107 4.02 -29.98 38.17
C PRO A 107 4.26 -31.40 38.69
N ALA A 108 3.23 -32.04 39.23
CA ALA A 108 3.33 -33.41 39.74
C ALA A 108 3.79 -34.38 38.63
N GLY A 109 4.74 -35.25 38.94
CA GLY A 109 5.28 -36.24 38.00
C GLY A 109 6.16 -35.67 36.89
N SER A 110 6.49 -34.38 36.93
CA SER A 110 7.32 -33.74 35.90
C SER A 110 8.82 -33.95 36.13
N ARG A 111 9.58 -33.98 35.03
CA ARG A 111 11.05 -34.04 35.04
C ARG A 111 11.61 -32.66 34.74
N LEU A 112 12.32 -32.05 35.69
CA LEU A 112 13.05 -30.80 35.44
C LEU A 112 14.18 -31.06 34.43
N MET A 113 14.29 -30.23 33.39
CA MET A 113 15.33 -30.35 32.36
C MET A 113 16.62 -29.65 32.79
N THR A 114 17.38 -30.30 33.68
CA THR A 114 18.64 -29.76 34.23
C THR A 114 19.81 -29.76 33.24
N GLU A 115 19.67 -30.42 32.09
CA GLU A 115 20.69 -30.56 31.05
C GLU A 115 20.96 -29.27 30.25
N LEU A 116 20.11 -28.25 30.37
CA LEU A 116 20.22 -26.99 29.61
C LEU A 116 21.21 -26.01 30.27
N VAL A 117 22.50 -26.38 30.22
CA VAL A 117 23.60 -25.56 30.75
C VAL A 117 23.63 -24.19 30.04
N GLY A 118 23.78 -23.12 30.81
CA GLY A 118 23.87 -21.75 30.27
C GLY A 118 22.54 -21.06 29.98
N ARG A 119 21.40 -21.68 30.31
CA ARG A 119 20.08 -21.08 30.11
C ARG A 119 19.89 -19.84 30.99
N ASP A 120 19.58 -18.71 30.36
CA ASP A 120 19.39 -17.44 31.07
C ASP A 120 18.16 -17.50 32.01
N PRO A 121 18.26 -17.02 33.27
CA PRO A 121 17.14 -17.04 34.22
C PRO A 121 15.88 -16.28 33.79
N ARG A 122 15.97 -15.41 32.78
CA ARG A 122 14.81 -14.71 32.18
C ARG A 122 14.01 -15.59 31.23
N LEU A 123 14.57 -16.71 30.77
CA LEU A 123 13.86 -17.69 29.96
C LEU A 123 13.01 -18.63 30.84
N PRO A 124 11.97 -19.27 30.29
CA PRO A 124 11.15 -20.21 31.04
C PRO A 124 11.97 -21.39 31.58
N VAL A 125 11.71 -21.82 32.81
CA VAL A 125 12.26 -23.06 33.38
C VAL A 125 11.49 -24.23 32.79
N LEU A 126 12.18 -25.21 32.20
CA LEU A 126 11.54 -26.25 31.41
C LEU A 126 11.38 -27.56 32.20
N TYR A 127 10.19 -28.12 32.10
CA TYR A 127 9.82 -29.44 32.61
C TYR A 127 9.29 -30.31 31.49
N GLU A 128 9.59 -31.60 31.52
CA GLU A 128 8.99 -32.59 30.65
C GLU A 128 7.85 -33.31 31.38
N LEU A 129 6.73 -33.49 30.68
CA LEU A 129 5.51 -34.10 31.20
C LEU A 129 5.16 -35.38 30.42
N GLU A 130 4.64 -36.39 31.12
CA GLU A 130 4.11 -37.61 30.49
C GLU A 130 2.76 -37.38 29.79
N SER A 131 1.94 -36.47 30.31
CA SER A 131 0.63 -36.12 29.74
C SER A 131 0.21 -34.71 30.12
N HIS A 132 -0.69 -34.11 29.34
CA HIS A 132 -1.26 -32.80 29.63
C HIS A 132 -2.70 -32.70 29.07
N PRO A 133 -3.68 -32.17 29.82
CA PRO A 133 -5.09 -32.19 29.39
C PRO A 133 -5.40 -31.34 28.14
N LYS A 134 -4.47 -30.49 27.71
CA LYS A 134 -4.58 -29.71 26.47
C LYS A 134 -3.95 -30.40 25.24
N VAL A 135 -3.36 -31.59 25.41
CA VAL A 135 -2.70 -32.36 24.35
C VAL A 135 -3.42 -33.70 24.23
N ASP A 136 -4.23 -33.86 23.17
CA ASP A 136 -5.02 -35.08 22.87
C ASP A 136 -4.18 -36.09 22.07
N ASP A 137 -2.92 -36.30 22.46
CA ASP A 137 -2.01 -37.23 21.81
C ASP A 137 -1.14 -37.97 22.85
N PRO A 138 -1.35 -39.29 23.05
CA PRO A 138 -0.64 -40.08 24.04
C PRO A 138 0.83 -40.33 23.69
N LYS A 139 1.25 -40.06 22.45
CA LYS A 139 2.64 -40.21 21.99
C LYS A 139 3.38 -38.88 21.94
N ALA A 140 2.72 -37.78 22.32
CA ALA A 140 3.34 -36.47 22.29
C ALA A 140 4.41 -36.33 23.37
N ARG A 141 5.51 -35.69 23.01
CA ARG A 141 6.50 -35.22 23.97
C ARG A 141 6.13 -33.82 24.44
N ILE A 142 5.78 -33.68 25.71
CA ILE A 142 5.18 -32.46 26.24
C ILE A 142 6.20 -31.71 27.09
N ILE A 143 6.47 -30.46 26.73
CA ILE A 143 7.38 -29.56 27.44
C ILE A 143 6.59 -28.40 28.05
N LEU A 144 6.73 -28.19 29.35
CA LEU A 144 6.13 -27.06 30.07
C LEU A 144 7.21 -26.07 30.51
N GLY A 145 7.14 -24.84 30.00
CA GLY A 145 7.92 -23.71 30.50
C GLY A 145 7.21 -22.98 31.64
N ILE A 146 7.88 -22.74 32.76
CA ILE A 146 7.37 -21.89 33.84
C ILE A 146 8.08 -20.53 33.81
N ALA A 147 7.33 -19.44 33.61
CA ALA A 147 7.84 -18.09 33.46
C ALA A 147 7.04 -17.05 34.26
N ASP A 148 7.68 -15.99 34.73
CA ASP A 148 7.00 -14.87 35.40
C ASP A 148 6.32 -13.96 34.35
N TRP A 149 4.99 -13.87 34.41
CA TRP A 149 4.21 -13.03 33.50
C TRP A 149 3.94 -11.62 34.02
N SER A 150 4.58 -11.20 35.11
CA SER A 150 4.57 -9.81 35.56
C SER A 150 5.04 -8.87 34.45
N MET A 151 4.43 -7.67 34.37
CA MET A 151 4.77 -6.69 33.33
C MET A 151 6.28 -6.41 33.27
N ASP A 152 6.94 -6.30 34.42
CA ASP A 152 8.38 -6.06 34.50
C ASP A 152 9.21 -7.26 34.03
N ALA A 153 8.84 -8.49 34.41
CA ALA A 153 9.54 -9.68 33.93
C ALA A 153 9.33 -9.91 32.43
N MET A 154 8.12 -9.69 31.93
CA MET A 154 7.78 -9.74 30.50
C MET A 154 8.57 -8.70 29.70
N ARG A 155 8.67 -7.45 30.19
CA ARG A 155 9.47 -6.39 29.57
C ARG A 155 10.96 -6.78 29.56
N ARG A 156 11.51 -7.31 30.67
CA ARG A 156 12.90 -7.80 30.73
C ARG A 156 13.16 -8.95 29.77
N ARG A 157 12.22 -9.91 29.68
CA ARG A 157 12.30 -11.05 28.74
C ARG A 157 12.24 -10.59 27.29
N PHE A 158 11.34 -9.66 26.97
CA PHE A 158 11.23 -9.07 25.63
C PHE A 158 12.52 -8.33 25.25
N HIS A 159 13.03 -7.46 26.12
CA HIS A 159 14.32 -6.78 25.88
C HIS A 159 15.48 -7.74 25.75
N TYR A 160 15.56 -8.79 26.59
CA TYR A 160 16.59 -9.82 26.45
C TYR A 160 16.53 -10.49 25.08
N SER A 161 15.34 -10.91 24.66
CA SER A 161 15.14 -11.62 23.39
C SER A 161 15.39 -10.73 22.17
N ALA A 162 15.04 -9.44 22.26
CA ALA A 162 15.29 -8.45 21.21
C ALA A 162 16.79 -8.25 20.93
N ASN A 163 17.63 -8.47 21.94
CA ASN A 163 19.08 -8.29 21.87
C ASN A 163 19.82 -9.63 21.78
N LEU A 164 19.11 -10.76 21.78
CA LEU A 164 19.73 -12.07 21.69
C LEU A 164 20.11 -12.34 20.24
N LYS A 165 21.41 -12.56 19.99
CA LYS A 165 21.89 -12.94 18.67
C LYS A 165 21.41 -14.35 18.34
N VAL A 166 20.83 -14.54 17.16
CA VAL A 166 20.46 -15.87 16.67
C VAL A 166 21.72 -16.74 16.61
N PRO A 167 21.76 -17.92 17.27
CA PRO A 167 22.93 -18.77 17.25
C PRO A 167 23.29 -19.21 15.82
N SER A 168 24.55 -19.06 15.47
CA SER A 168 25.10 -19.45 14.16
C SER A 168 25.33 -20.96 14.06
N THR A 169 25.44 -21.65 15.19
CA THR A 169 25.67 -23.10 15.28
C THR A 169 24.88 -23.73 16.42
N ALA A 170 24.68 -25.05 16.33
CA ALA A 170 24.03 -25.83 17.38
C ALA A 170 24.75 -25.68 18.73
N ALA A 171 26.09 -25.75 18.72
CA ALA A 171 26.92 -25.61 19.90
C ALA A 171 26.78 -24.22 20.57
N GLU A 172 26.73 -23.14 19.77
CA GLU A 172 26.47 -21.79 20.30
C GLU A 172 25.12 -21.72 21.00
N GLY A 173 24.05 -22.24 20.37
CA GLY A 173 22.73 -22.23 21.01
C GLY A 173 22.66 -23.13 22.24
N GLN A 174 23.38 -24.26 22.28
CA GLN A 174 23.49 -25.11 23.47
C GLN A 174 24.18 -24.37 24.62
N MET A 175 25.26 -23.62 24.34
CA MET A 175 25.90 -22.76 25.35
C MET A 175 25.00 -21.62 25.84
N GLN A 176 24.05 -21.17 25.02
CA GLN A 176 22.99 -20.22 25.41
C GLN A 176 21.81 -20.90 26.12
N GLY A 177 21.87 -22.22 26.37
CA GLY A 177 20.81 -22.99 27.03
C GLY A 177 19.52 -23.15 26.22
N MET A 178 19.63 -23.15 24.89
CA MET A 178 18.51 -23.44 23.98
C MET A 178 18.15 -24.92 24.02
N LEU A 179 16.84 -25.23 24.06
CA LEU A 179 16.35 -26.59 23.90
C LEU A 179 16.21 -26.92 22.41
N TYR A 180 16.96 -27.90 21.93
CA TYR A 180 16.87 -28.40 20.55
C TYR A 180 15.77 -29.46 20.42
N ILE A 181 14.94 -29.29 19.42
CA ILE A 181 13.69 -30.02 19.21
C ILE A 181 13.64 -30.51 17.76
N LYS A 182 13.24 -31.76 17.55
CA LYS A 182 12.93 -32.29 16.21
C LYS A 182 11.42 -32.37 16.02
N PRO A 183 10.88 -31.92 14.88
CA PRO A 183 9.46 -32.11 14.55
C PRO A 183 9.01 -33.57 14.64
N SER A 184 9.87 -34.52 14.25
CA SER A 184 9.67 -35.97 14.34
C SER A 184 9.47 -36.52 15.76
N ASP A 185 9.86 -35.79 16.80
CA ASP A 185 9.64 -36.16 18.21
C ASP A 185 8.21 -35.83 18.69
N ASN A 186 7.34 -35.32 17.83
CA ASN A 186 5.94 -34.98 18.14
C ASN A 186 5.80 -34.05 19.36
N ILE A 187 6.43 -32.88 19.31
CA ILE A 187 6.59 -32.01 20.49
C ILE A 187 5.47 -30.97 20.61
N PHE A 188 5.02 -30.78 21.86
CA PHE A 188 4.13 -29.71 22.28
C PHE A 188 4.78 -28.89 23.38
N TYR A 189 4.92 -27.58 23.16
CA TYR A 189 5.45 -26.64 24.14
C TYR A 189 4.34 -25.74 24.71
N LEU A 190 4.14 -25.84 26.02
CA LEU A 190 3.21 -25.02 26.79
C LEU A 190 3.97 -24.09 27.74
N GLU A 191 3.34 -22.98 28.14
CA GLU A 191 3.88 -22.06 29.14
C GLU A 191 2.87 -21.80 30.27
N ARG A 192 3.35 -21.81 31.52
CA ARG A 192 2.61 -21.52 32.75
C ARG A 192 3.16 -20.28 33.43
N ASP A 193 2.27 -19.44 33.94
CA ASP A 193 2.65 -18.32 34.81
C ASP A 193 3.19 -18.83 36.15
N ARG A 194 4.42 -18.42 36.51
CA ARG A 194 5.09 -18.74 37.77
C ARG A 194 4.31 -18.31 39.00
N TYR A 195 3.48 -17.28 38.87
CA TYR A 195 2.66 -16.75 39.97
C TYR A 195 1.16 -16.89 39.70
N GLY A 196 0.79 -17.76 38.73
CA GLY A 196 -0.59 -18.05 38.39
C GLY A 196 -1.25 -19.08 39.32
N SER A 197 -2.34 -19.69 38.84
CA SER A 197 -3.12 -20.68 39.60
C SER A 197 -2.41 -22.02 39.83
N GLY A 198 -1.45 -22.36 38.96
CA GLY A 198 -0.79 -23.68 38.93
C GLY A 198 -1.62 -24.78 38.28
N LEU A 199 -2.82 -24.47 37.80
CA LEU A 199 -3.73 -25.45 37.20
C LEU A 199 -3.35 -25.72 35.72
N PRO A 200 -3.25 -26.99 35.28
CA PRO A 200 -2.99 -27.34 33.87
C PRO A 200 -4.02 -26.75 32.88
N GLY A 201 -5.24 -26.48 33.35
CA GLY A 201 -6.29 -25.81 32.58
C GLY A 201 -5.94 -24.38 32.16
N ASP A 202 -4.97 -23.74 32.81
CA ASP A 202 -4.56 -22.35 32.55
C ASP A 202 -3.29 -22.25 31.69
N ASP A 203 -2.59 -23.38 31.44
CA ASP A 203 -1.35 -23.40 30.66
C ASP A 203 -1.58 -23.04 29.19
N VAL A 204 -0.72 -22.22 28.60
CA VAL A 204 -0.92 -21.74 27.23
C VAL A 204 -0.07 -22.54 26.26
N LEU A 205 -0.68 -23.19 25.28
CA LEU A 205 0.05 -23.82 24.17
C LEU A 205 0.74 -22.72 23.34
N LYS A 206 2.06 -22.77 23.25
CA LYS A 206 2.89 -21.74 22.60
C LYS A 206 3.47 -22.20 21.26
N SER A 207 3.81 -23.47 21.13
CA SER A 207 4.41 -24.01 19.91
C SER A 207 4.22 -25.53 19.81
N TRP A 208 4.10 -26.05 18.60
CA TRP A 208 4.00 -27.49 18.31
C TRP A 208 4.39 -27.75 16.85
N THR A 209 4.44 -29.02 16.44
CA THR A 209 4.81 -29.42 15.08
C THR A 209 3.82 -30.38 14.43
N LEU A 210 3.80 -30.38 13.10
CA LEU A 210 3.30 -31.48 12.27
C LEU A 210 4.50 -32.07 11.54
N SER A 211 4.88 -33.30 11.88
CA SER A 211 6.04 -33.97 11.26
C SER A 211 5.69 -34.54 9.89
N LYS A 212 6.70 -34.80 9.06
CA LYS A 212 6.55 -35.50 7.78
C LYS A 212 5.90 -36.88 7.92
N HIS A 213 6.14 -37.59 9.03
CA HIS A 213 5.62 -38.95 9.26
C HIS A 213 4.11 -38.99 9.57
N GLU A 214 3.53 -37.84 9.92
CA GLU A 214 2.11 -37.70 10.24
C GLU A 214 1.29 -37.22 9.04
N ARG A 215 1.95 -36.91 7.92
CA ARG A 215 1.32 -36.40 6.71
C ARG A 215 0.96 -37.52 5.75
N ASP A 216 -0.11 -37.29 4.99
CA ASP A 216 -0.56 -38.17 3.93
C ASP A 216 0.55 -38.37 2.86
N PRO A 217 0.89 -39.62 2.47
CA PRO A 217 1.90 -39.87 1.44
C PRO A 217 1.63 -39.18 0.10
N ILE A 218 0.35 -39.01 -0.29
CA ILE A 218 -0.02 -38.31 -1.54
C ILE A 218 0.33 -36.83 -1.41
N ASP A 219 0.00 -36.22 -0.28
CA ASP A 219 0.35 -34.83 0.04
C ASP A 219 1.87 -34.59 0.03
N LEU A 220 2.65 -35.53 0.55
CA LEU A 220 4.11 -35.48 0.51
C LEU A 220 4.66 -35.61 -0.91
N GLN A 221 4.04 -36.41 -1.77
CA GLN A 221 4.42 -36.51 -3.18
C GLN A 221 4.19 -35.17 -3.91
N GLU A 222 3.05 -34.52 -3.66
CA GLU A 222 2.79 -33.18 -4.19
C GLU A 222 3.78 -32.14 -3.67
N CYS A 223 4.15 -32.20 -2.38
CA CYS A 223 5.18 -31.31 -1.83
C CYS A 223 6.55 -31.50 -2.50
N ARG A 224 6.93 -32.74 -2.87
CA ARG A 224 8.17 -33.01 -3.63
C ARG A 224 8.10 -32.44 -5.04
N ARG A 225 6.99 -32.69 -5.75
CA ARG A 225 6.76 -32.14 -7.08
C ARG A 225 6.84 -30.61 -7.06
N LEU A 226 6.22 -30.00 -6.05
CA LEU A 226 6.25 -28.55 -5.85
C LEU A 226 7.65 -28.03 -5.53
N GLN A 227 8.42 -28.73 -4.70
CA GLN A 227 9.82 -28.40 -4.42
C GLN A 227 10.65 -28.39 -5.71
N GLU A 228 10.47 -29.38 -6.57
CA GLU A 228 11.11 -29.46 -7.89
C GLU A 228 10.66 -28.33 -8.83
N GLU A 229 9.36 -27.99 -8.82
CA GLU A 229 8.79 -26.90 -9.62
C GLU A 229 9.35 -25.53 -9.21
N ILE A 230 9.48 -25.28 -7.90
CA ILE A 230 10.03 -24.04 -7.34
C ILE A 230 11.51 -23.89 -7.70
N LEU A 231 12.30 -24.96 -7.54
CA LEU A 231 13.75 -24.94 -7.77
C LEU A 231 14.07 -24.89 -9.27
N GLY A 232 13.39 -25.72 -10.06
CA GLY A 232 13.69 -25.99 -11.46
C GLY A 232 14.92 -26.87 -11.66
N PRO A 233 15.43 -26.93 -12.90
CA PRO A 233 16.61 -27.73 -13.24
C PRO A 233 17.87 -27.25 -12.50
N GLN A 234 18.65 -28.20 -11.98
CA GLN A 234 19.81 -27.93 -11.13
C GLN A 234 20.90 -27.13 -11.86
N GLU A 235 21.06 -27.37 -13.16
CA GLU A 235 22.01 -26.68 -14.05
C GLU A 235 21.65 -25.20 -14.29
N LEU A 236 20.40 -24.81 -14.04
CA LEU A 236 19.93 -23.43 -14.14
C LEU A 236 19.88 -22.73 -12.79
N MET A 237 20.16 -23.44 -11.69
CA MET A 237 20.19 -22.85 -10.35
C MET A 237 21.46 -22.04 -10.14
N SER A 238 21.38 -20.93 -9.40
CA SER A 238 22.52 -20.07 -9.08
C SER A 238 22.31 -19.32 -7.78
N SER A 239 23.32 -19.25 -6.93
CA SER A 239 23.27 -18.52 -5.65
C SER A 239 22.96 -17.01 -5.79
N GLN A 240 23.18 -16.44 -6.98
CA GLN A 240 22.87 -15.03 -7.27
C GLN A 240 21.39 -14.83 -7.53
N LYS A 241 20.87 -13.65 -7.19
CA LYS A 241 19.46 -13.31 -7.47
C LYS A 241 19.29 -13.23 -8.99
N PRO A 242 18.16 -13.68 -9.56
CA PRO A 242 18.01 -13.65 -11.00
C PRO A 242 17.99 -12.20 -11.51
N VAL A 243 18.63 -12.00 -12.66
CA VAL A 243 18.74 -10.71 -13.33
C VAL A 243 18.30 -10.88 -14.78
N LYS A 244 17.54 -9.92 -15.31
CA LYS A 244 17.25 -9.88 -16.73
C LYS A 244 18.49 -9.42 -17.49
N ASP A 245 18.86 -10.16 -18.52
CA ASP A 245 19.90 -9.75 -19.46
C ASP A 245 19.39 -8.65 -20.42
N THR A 246 20.21 -8.28 -21.40
CA THR A 246 19.85 -7.27 -22.41
C THR A 246 18.69 -7.69 -23.32
N ASN A 247 18.39 -9.00 -23.40
CA ASN A 247 17.30 -9.56 -24.19
C ASN A 247 16.01 -9.69 -23.35
N GLY A 248 16.06 -9.37 -22.05
CA GLY A 248 14.95 -9.53 -21.13
C GLY A 248 14.79 -10.93 -20.56
N GLU A 249 15.73 -11.84 -20.84
CA GLU A 249 15.73 -13.22 -20.32
C GLU A 249 16.35 -13.26 -18.93
N TYR A 250 15.77 -14.06 -18.04
CA TYR A 250 16.29 -14.21 -16.70
C TYR A 250 17.46 -15.20 -16.65
N SER A 251 18.58 -14.76 -16.05
CA SER A 251 19.70 -15.63 -15.68
C SER A 251 19.91 -15.63 -14.16
N GLY A 252 20.29 -16.78 -13.60
CA GLY A 252 20.51 -16.95 -12.16
C GLY A 252 19.29 -17.43 -11.35
N GLY A 253 19.41 -17.45 -10.03
CA GLY A 253 18.33 -17.78 -9.09
C GLY A 253 17.79 -19.20 -9.18
N ILE A 254 16.53 -19.37 -8.77
CA ILE A 254 15.70 -20.57 -8.97
C ILE A 254 14.54 -20.30 -9.93
N GLN A 255 13.85 -21.35 -10.39
CA GLN A 255 12.74 -21.23 -11.35
C GLN A 255 11.65 -20.26 -10.90
N PHE A 256 11.24 -20.33 -9.63
CA PHE A 256 10.24 -19.43 -9.07
C PHE A 256 10.60 -17.95 -9.21
N GLU A 257 11.89 -17.61 -9.08
CA GLU A 257 12.34 -16.22 -9.09
C GLU A 257 12.53 -15.66 -10.51
N ARG A 258 12.54 -16.52 -11.54
CA ARG A 258 12.69 -16.15 -12.95
C ARG A 258 11.35 -15.78 -13.59
N SER A 259 10.65 -14.86 -12.94
CA SER A 259 9.31 -14.42 -13.32
C SER A 259 9.12 -12.95 -12.96
N ASP A 260 8.45 -12.19 -13.83
CA ASP A 260 8.09 -10.79 -13.55
C ASP A 260 7.15 -10.65 -12.35
N ARG A 261 6.44 -11.73 -11.99
CA ARG A 261 5.58 -11.80 -10.81
C ARG A 261 6.34 -12.10 -9.52
N ALA A 262 7.61 -12.48 -9.59
CA ALA A 262 8.47 -12.71 -8.42
C ALA A 262 8.95 -11.37 -7.82
N VAL A 263 8.00 -10.54 -7.42
CA VAL A 263 8.25 -9.26 -6.76
C VAL A 263 8.51 -9.51 -5.29
N ASN A 264 9.72 -9.21 -4.84
CA ASN A 264 10.12 -9.37 -3.45
C ASN A 264 9.61 -8.20 -2.59
N ILE A 265 9.45 -8.45 -1.29
CA ILE A 265 9.15 -7.40 -0.31
C ILE A 265 10.38 -6.48 -0.20
N LYS A 266 10.16 -5.16 -0.07
CA LYS A 266 11.23 -4.16 -0.02
C LYS A 266 12.31 -4.44 1.04
N SER A 267 11.93 -5.03 2.17
CA SER A 267 12.82 -5.36 3.28
C SER A 267 13.41 -6.77 3.24
N GLY A 268 13.17 -7.54 2.17
CA GLY A 268 13.63 -8.93 2.04
C GLY A 268 13.88 -9.28 0.57
N PRO A 269 15.15 -9.29 0.09
CA PRO A 269 15.48 -9.47 -1.32
C PRO A 269 14.92 -10.76 -1.96
N ARG A 270 14.74 -11.82 -1.16
CA ARG A 270 14.19 -13.12 -1.56
C ARG A 270 13.00 -13.57 -0.69
N CYS A 271 12.20 -12.60 -0.24
CA CYS A 271 10.94 -12.83 0.46
C CYS A 271 9.78 -12.45 -0.46
N TYR A 272 8.93 -13.41 -0.83
CA TYR A 272 7.91 -13.24 -1.86
C TYR A 272 6.52 -13.48 -1.31
N THR A 273 5.66 -12.48 -1.36
CA THR A 273 4.25 -12.63 -0.94
C THR A 273 3.48 -13.47 -1.95
N LEU A 274 2.59 -14.35 -1.47
CA LEU A 274 1.76 -15.22 -2.30
C LEU A 274 0.25 -15.01 -2.06
N GLY A 275 -0.15 -14.62 -0.85
CA GLY A 275 -1.56 -14.45 -0.46
C GLY A 275 -2.06 -13.01 -0.48
N SER A 276 -2.97 -12.71 0.45
CA SER A 276 -3.48 -11.35 0.68
C SER A 276 -2.40 -10.44 1.25
N THR A 277 -2.45 -9.17 0.84
CA THR A 277 -1.63 -8.08 1.34
C THR A 277 -2.49 -7.10 2.12
N LEU A 278 -1.89 -6.43 3.10
CA LEU A 278 -2.53 -5.41 3.92
C LEU A 278 -1.86 -4.05 3.68
N GLN A 279 -2.64 -3.08 3.21
CA GLN A 279 -2.23 -1.68 3.12
C GLN A 279 -2.47 -1.00 4.47
N ALA A 280 -1.50 -1.11 5.38
CA ALA A 280 -1.62 -0.63 6.77
C ALA A 280 -2.14 0.82 6.89
N GLN A 281 -1.74 1.72 5.98
CA GLN A 281 -2.19 3.12 5.99
C GLN A 281 -3.69 3.31 5.72
N LYS A 282 -4.30 2.41 4.95
CA LYS A 282 -5.72 2.45 4.61
C LYS A 282 -6.56 1.44 5.40
N SER A 283 -5.91 0.58 6.19
CA SER A 283 -6.52 -0.64 6.76
C SER A 283 -7.28 -1.42 5.68
N LEU A 284 -6.68 -1.58 4.50
CA LEU A 284 -7.32 -2.20 3.33
C LEU A 284 -6.58 -3.47 2.94
N SER A 285 -7.29 -4.59 2.87
CA SER A 285 -6.76 -5.84 2.34
C SER A 285 -7.19 -6.10 0.91
N ALA A 286 -6.30 -6.76 0.15
CA ALA A 286 -6.53 -7.20 -1.21
C ALA A 286 -5.58 -8.37 -1.54
N PRO A 287 -5.87 -9.20 -2.56
CA PRO A 287 -4.87 -10.06 -3.16
C PRO A 287 -3.62 -9.27 -3.53
N GLY A 288 -2.43 -9.86 -3.36
CA GLY A 288 -1.18 -9.21 -3.75
C GLY A 288 -1.13 -8.89 -5.25
N VAL A 289 -0.41 -7.84 -5.62
CA VAL A 289 -0.29 -7.37 -7.03
C VAL A 289 0.25 -8.46 -7.96
N GLN A 290 1.13 -9.32 -7.46
CA GLN A 290 1.70 -10.47 -8.16
C GLN A 290 0.65 -11.52 -8.55
N SER A 291 -0.50 -11.54 -7.85
CA SER A 291 -1.62 -12.43 -8.11
C SER A 291 -2.64 -11.83 -9.08
N LYS A 292 -2.37 -10.64 -9.65
CA LYS A 292 -3.26 -10.01 -10.62
C LYS A 292 -3.37 -10.85 -11.90
N VAL A 293 -4.59 -11.19 -12.28
CA VAL A 293 -4.90 -11.98 -13.46
C VAL A 293 -5.26 -11.01 -14.59
N TYR A 294 -4.53 -11.08 -15.72
CA TYR A 294 -4.75 -10.24 -16.90
C TYR A 294 -5.39 -11.01 -18.07
N THR A 295 -5.43 -12.34 -17.96
CA THR A 295 -5.89 -13.30 -18.98
C THR A 295 -6.90 -14.26 -18.36
N GLN A 296 -7.76 -14.89 -19.16
CA GLN A 296 -8.76 -15.85 -18.66
C GLN A 296 -8.14 -17.06 -17.94
N ALA A 297 -6.98 -17.53 -18.43
CA ALA A 297 -6.25 -18.61 -17.81
C ALA A 297 -5.15 -18.10 -16.86
N ARG A 298 -4.87 -18.89 -15.81
CA ARG A 298 -3.66 -18.74 -15.00
C ARG A 298 -2.45 -19.07 -15.87
N ASP A 299 -1.49 -18.16 -15.93
CA ASP A 299 -0.18 -18.50 -16.46
C ASP A 299 0.53 -19.52 -15.55
N TYR A 300 1.61 -20.12 -16.06
CA TYR A 300 2.37 -21.14 -15.34
C TYR A 300 2.82 -20.67 -13.95
N ASP A 301 3.27 -19.42 -13.82
CA ASP A 301 3.73 -18.86 -12.54
C ASP A 301 2.57 -18.70 -11.55
N LEU A 302 1.41 -18.21 -11.99
CA LEU A 302 0.21 -18.13 -11.16
C LEU A 302 -0.27 -19.51 -10.70
N GLN A 303 -0.21 -20.52 -11.58
CA GLN A 303 -0.56 -21.89 -11.20
C GLN A 303 0.42 -22.47 -10.18
N MET A 304 1.73 -22.27 -10.38
CA MET A 304 2.76 -22.63 -9.41
C MET A 304 2.48 -21.98 -8.05
N ARG A 305 2.24 -20.66 -7.99
CA ARG A 305 1.91 -19.94 -6.74
C ARG A 305 0.67 -20.51 -6.05
N PHE A 306 -0.38 -20.82 -6.82
CA PHE A 306 -1.58 -21.43 -6.27
C PHE A 306 -1.29 -22.81 -5.68
N ASN A 307 -0.50 -23.64 -6.36
CA ASN A 307 -0.06 -24.94 -5.83
C ASN A 307 0.72 -24.78 -4.52
N ILE A 308 1.59 -23.77 -4.42
CA ILE A 308 2.33 -23.46 -3.17
C ILE A 308 1.37 -23.12 -2.04
N LEU A 309 0.42 -22.22 -2.29
CA LEU A 309 -0.60 -21.82 -1.30
C LEU A 309 -1.45 -23.01 -0.85
N GLN A 310 -1.90 -23.84 -1.79
CA GLN A 310 -2.76 -24.99 -1.51
C GLN A 310 -2.05 -26.02 -0.63
N ALA A 311 -0.81 -26.39 -0.98
CA ALA A 311 -0.02 -27.35 -0.22
C ALA A 311 0.29 -26.85 1.20
N GLY A 312 0.69 -25.57 1.32
CA GLY A 312 0.97 -24.95 2.61
C GLY A 312 -0.26 -24.83 3.51
N ALA A 313 -1.37 -24.34 2.97
CA ALA A 313 -2.60 -24.12 3.73
C ALA A 313 -3.23 -25.43 4.21
N LYS A 314 -3.24 -26.47 3.37
CA LYS A 314 -3.72 -27.81 3.75
C LYS A 314 -2.90 -28.37 4.92
N ALA A 315 -1.57 -28.38 4.80
CA ALA A 315 -0.67 -28.88 5.85
C ALA A 315 -0.79 -28.07 7.16
N GLY A 316 -0.92 -26.75 7.05
CA GLY A 316 -1.17 -25.87 8.19
C GLY A 316 -2.46 -26.26 8.93
N ILE A 317 -3.57 -26.45 8.22
CA ILE A 317 -4.86 -26.79 8.83
C ILE A 317 -4.84 -28.18 9.48
N GLU A 318 -4.16 -29.16 8.87
CA GLU A 318 -3.93 -30.46 9.49
C GLU A 318 -3.19 -30.32 10.83
N GLY A 319 -2.16 -29.48 10.89
CA GLY A 319 -1.41 -29.25 12.14
C GLY A 319 -2.18 -28.45 13.19
N VAL A 320 -3.11 -27.56 12.80
CA VAL A 320 -4.02 -26.89 13.75
C VAL A 320 -5.05 -27.88 14.32
N LYS A 321 -5.60 -28.76 13.47
CA LYS A 321 -6.51 -29.84 13.89
C LYS A 321 -5.81 -30.79 14.88
N LYS A 322 -4.52 -31.08 14.67
CA LYS A 322 -3.67 -31.86 15.58
C LYS A 322 -3.53 -31.19 16.95
N ALA A 323 -3.31 -29.87 17.00
CA ALA A 323 -3.08 -29.18 18.27
C ALA A 323 -4.25 -29.25 19.24
N SER A 324 -5.43 -28.87 18.77
CA SER A 324 -6.65 -28.91 19.58
C SER A 324 -7.88 -28.72 18.69
N LYS A 325 -8.83 -29.65 18.78
CA LYS A 325 -10.15 -29.54 18.15
C LYS A 325 -10.86 -28.24 18.56
N HIS A 326 -10.70 -27.84 19.82
CA HIS A 326 -11.28 -26.60 20.34
C HIS A 326 -10.64 -25.36 19.68
N LEU A 327 -9.32 -25.34 19.53
CA LEU A 327 -8.62 -24.23 18.86
C LEU A 327 -9.11 -24.08 17.42
N PHE A 328 -9.13 -25.18 16.65
CA PHE A 328 -9.61 -25.18 15.27
C PHE A 328 -11.05 -24.66 15.16
N GLN A 329 -11.97 -25.13 16.02
CA GLN A 329 -13.36 -24.66 16.03
C GLN A 329 -13.50 -23.17 16.38
N ARG A 330 -12.66 -22.64 17.28
CA ARG A 330 -12.63 -21.20 17.59
C ARG A 330 -12.17 -20.40 16.38
N LEU A 331 -11.08 -20.81 15.73
CA LEU A 331 -10.55 -20.14 14.55
C LEU A 331 -11.54 -20.19 13.39
N LYS A 332 -12.19 -21.34 13.15
CA LYS A 332 -13.24 -21.46 12.14
C LYS A 332 -14.42 -20.52 12.43
N ARG A 333 -14.94 -20.47 13.66
CA ARG A 333 -15.99 -19.50 14.04
C ARG A 333 -15.55 -18.05 13.84
N GLN A 334 -14.31 -17.71 14.20
CA GLN A 334 -13.80 -16.36 14.01
C GLN A 334 -13.69 -16.01 12.52
N ALA A 335 -13.22 -16.92 11.68
CA ALA A 335 -13.17 -16.73 10.24
C ALA A 335 -14.56 -16.48 9.62
N GLU A 336 -15.58 -17.22 10.06
CA GLU A 336 -16.98 -17.00 9.65
C GLU A 336 -17.48 -15.61 10.10
N VAL A 337 -17.18 -15.21 11.34
CA VAL A 337 -17.57 -13.89 11.88
C VAL A 337 -16.89 -12.74 11.12
N ALA A 338 -15.62 -12.90 10.78
CA ALA A 338 -14.83 -11.89 10.06
C ALA A 338 -15.02 -11.95 8.54
N SER A 339 -15.74 -12.94 8.01
CA SER A 339 -15.78 -13.29 6.59
C SER A 339 -14.38 -13.40 5.98
N LEU A 340 -13.49 -14.12 6.67
CA LEU A 340 -12.11 -14.32 6.25
C LEU A 340 -12.03 -15.17 4.99
N ALA A 341 -11.32 -14.71 3.97
CA ALA A 341 -11.14 -15.47 2.72
C ALA A 341 -10.28 -16.74 2.95
N PRO A 342 -10.75 -17.92 2.51
CA PRO A 342 -10.01 -19.18 2.65
C PRO A 342 -8.92 -19.30 1.58
N VAL A 343 -7.80 -18.59 1.76
CA VAL A 343 -6.72 -18.52 0.77
C VAL A 343 -6.03 -19.89 0.60
N GLY A 344 -5.99 -20.38 -0.64
CA GLY A 344 -5.25 -21.59 -1.04
C GLY A 344 -5.96 -22.92 -0.76
N TYR A 345 -6.76 -23.01 0.30
CA TYR A 345 -7.47 -24.23 0.68
C TYR A 345 -8.81 -23.89 1.34
N ASP A 346 -9.90 -24.55 0.94
CA ASP A 346 -11.27 -24.22 1.35
C ASP A 346 -11.47 -24.21 2.88
N ASP A 347 -10.75 -25.10 3.57
CA ASP A 347 -10.82 -25.27 5.02
C ASP A 347 -9.87 -24.31 5.77
N ASN A 348 -9.12 -23.45 5.06
CA ASN A 348 -8.21 -22.47 5.65
C ASN A 348 -8.98 -21.35 6.35
N CYS A 349 -8.98 -21.36 7.68
CA CYS A 349 -9.60 -20.34 8.51
C CYS A 349 -8.60 -19.46 9.27
N VAL A 350 -7.31 -19.50 8.92
CA VAL A 350 -6.24 -18.92 9.78
C VAL A 350 -5.27 -18.01 9.02
N TRP A 351 -4.83 -18.38 7.82
CA TRP A 351 -3.75 -17.66 7.14
C TRP A 351 -4.21 -17.06 5.82
N PRO A 352 -4.68 -15.79 5.83
CA PRO A 352 -4.98 -15.08 4.60
C PRO A 352 -3.71 -14.60 3.88
N SER A 353 -2.57 -14.49 4.59
CA SER A 353 -1.31 -13.99 4.04
C SER A 353 -0.24 -15.08 4.09
N TRP A 354 0.54 -15.18 3.01
CA TRP A 354 1.57 -16.19 2.83
C TRP A 354 2.83 -15.59 2.21
N GLN A 355 3.99 -16.08 2.62
CA GLN A 355 5.30 -15.65 2.12
C GLN A 355 6.21 -16.84 1.86
N LEU A 356 6.79 -16.92 0.66
CA LEU A 356 7.87 -17.84 0.35
C LEU A 356 9.22 -17.16 0.60
N ASN A 357 10.04 -17.77 1.45
CA ASN A 357 11.38 -17.35 1.77
C ASN A 357 12.39 -18.28 1.12
N VAL A 358 13.33 -17.71 0.37
CA VAL A 358 14.33 -18.45 -0.40
C VAL A 358 15.72 -18.00 0.03
N ALA A 359 16.54 -18.92 0.55
CA ALA A 359 17.92 -18.61 0.95
C ALA A 359 18.91 -19.65 0.37
N PRO A 360 19.88 -19.24 -0.47
CA PRO A 360 20.86 -20.16 -1.05
C PRO A 360 21.86 -20.66 0.00
N GLY A 361 22.30 -21.91 -0.09
CA GLY A 361 23.42 -22.41 0.71
C GLY A 361 24.71 -21.62 0.44
N VAL A 362 25.47 -21.36 1.49
CA VAL A 362 26.77 -20.65 1.40
C VAL A 362 27.91 -21.52 1.93
N PRO A 363 29.15 -21.35 1.42
CA PRO A 363 30.33 -21.92 2.04
C PRO A 363 30.46 -21.46 3.50
N GLN A 364 31.11 -22.25 4.34
CA GLN A 364 31.36 -21.93 5.74
C GLN A 364 32.18 -20.63 5.84
N HIS A 365 31.56 -19.45 6.10
CA HIS A 365 32.09 -18.17 6.67
C HIS A 365 31.05 -17.02 6.55
N ASP A 366 31.00 -16.12 7.54
CA ASP A 366 30.43 -14.74 7.69
C ASP A 366 29.22 -14.20 6.87
N VAL A 367 28.53 -14.99 6.06
CA VAL A 367 27.35 -14.52 5.33
C VAL A 367 26.11 -14.66 6.21
N ALA A 368 25.61 -13.52 6.71
CA ALA A 368 24.37 -13.47 7.48
C ALA A 368 23.15 -13.76 6.60
N LEU A 369 22.14 -14.41 7.19
CA LEU A 369 20.84 -14.67 6.55
C LEU A 369 20.11 -13.39 6.11
N GLU A 370 20.42 -12.28 6.77
CA GLU A 370 20.00 -10.93 6.39
C GLU A 370 20.37 -10.58 4.94
N SER A 371 21.48 -11.10 4.40
CA SER A 371 21.86 -10.84 2.99
C SER A 371 20.80 -11.32 1.99
N SER A 372 20.11 -12.43 2.30
CA SER A 372 19.11 -13.04 1.42
C SER A 372 17.69 -12.62 1.77
N LEU A 373 17.37 -12.57 3.07
CA LEU A 373 16.02 -12.34 3.58
C LEU A 373 15.82 -10.94 4.20
N GLY A 374 16.86 -10.11 4.22
CA GLY A 374 16.83 -8.78 4.83
C GLY A 374 16.39 -8.84 6.29
N LYS A 375 15.41 -8.02 6.66
CA LYS A 375 14.87 -7.99 8.04
C LYS A 375 14.36 -9.36 8.51
N PHE A 376 13.83 -10.17 7.61
CA PHE A 376 13.32 -11.52 7.92
C PHE A 376 14.44 -12.55 8.15
N GLY A 377 15.69 -12.21 7.80
CA GLY A 377 16.87 -13.00 8.10
C GLY A 377 17.48 -12.70 9.47
N MET A 378 16.98 -11.69 10.19
CA MET A 378 17.41 -11.33 11.54
C MET A 378 16.44 -11.86 12.60
N ALA A 379 16.81 -11.74 13.88
CA ALA A 379 15.85 -11.87 14.98
C ALA A 379 14.78 -10.77 14.86
N HIS A 380 13.51 -11.13 14.73
CA HIS A 380 12.42 -10.17 14.58
C HIS A 380 11.11 -10.67 15.19
N VAL A 381 10.12 -9.77 15.22
CA VAL A 381 8.72 -10.05 15.55
C VAL A 381 7.83 -9.58 14.40
N ASP A 382 6.78 -10.35 14.12
CA ASP A 382 5.74 -10.01 13.17
C ASP A 382 4.61 -9.29 13.90
N ALA A 383 4.86 -8.02 14.22
CA ALA A 383 3.98 -7.22 15.08
C ALA A 383 2.54 -7.03 14.55
N ALA A 384 2.25 -7.45 13.31
CA ALA A 384 0.92 -7.41 12.72
C ALA A 384 0.13 -8.70 12.95
N ASP A 385 0.74 -9.79 13.43
CA ASP A 385 0.09 -11.08 13.64
C ASP A 385 -0.94 -11.02 14.78
N SER A 386 -1.97 -11.85 14.67
CA SER A 386 -2.97 -12.06 15.71
C SER A 386 -2.34 -12.74 16.92
N SER A 387 -2.73 -12.33 18.12
CA SER A 387 -2.35 -13.01 19.36
C SER A 387 -3.12 -14.33 19.57
N GLY A 388 -4.25 -14.51 18.88
CA GLY A 388 -5.13 -15.67 19.02
C GLY A 388 -4.89 -16.80 18.02
N ALA A 389 -4.16 -16.54 16.94
CA ALA A 389 -3.89 -17.49 15.88
C ALA A 389 -2.37 -17.76 15.75
N PRO A 390 -1.95 -19.01 15.51
CA PRO A 390 -0.54 -19.32 15.31
C PRO A 390 -0.07 -18.89 13.92
N THR A 391 1.18 -18.46 13.81
CA THR A 391 1.97 -18.44 12.58
C THR A 391 2.39 -19.88 12.27
N CYS A 392 2.33 -20.29 11.01
CA CYS A 392 2.86 -21.59 10.58
C CYS A 392 4.06 -21.40 9.65
N MET A 393 5.13 -22.16 9.87
CA MET A 393 6.27 -22.28 8.97
C MET A 393 6.32 -23.70 8.41
N HIS A 394 6.07 -23.83 7.12
CA HIS A 394 6.24 -25.09 6.39
C HIS A 394 7.66 -25.13 5.81
N VAL A 395 8.40 -26.18 6.18
CA VAL A 395 9.76 -26.42 5.70
C VAL A 395 9.68 -27.19 4.38
N LEU A 396 9.98 -26.52 3.28
CA LEU A 396 10.06 -27.11 1.94
C LEU A 396 11.51 -27.45 1.54
N SER A 397 12.48 -27.12 2.38
CA SER A 397 13.89 -27.47 2.22
C SER A 397 14.11 -28.97 2.05
N ARG A 398 14.90 -29.37 1.05
CA ARG A 398 15.32 -30.77 0.86
C ARG A 398 16.41 -31.11 1.88
N TYR A 399 16.33 -32.28 2.51
CA TYR A 399 17.43 -32.74 3.34
C TYR A 399 18.69 -33.01 2.49
N ARG A 400 19.84 -32.52 2.96
CA ARG A 400 21.14 -32.76 2.33
C ARG A 400 22.21 -33.02 3.39
N ALA A 401 22.97 -34.09 3.23
CA ALA A 401 24.01 -34.49 4.19
C ALA A 401 25.24 -33.56 4.17
N ASP A 402 25.45 -32.84 3.06
CA ASP A 402 26.54 -31.86 2.91
C ASP A 402 26.15 -30.45 3.37
N VAL A 403 24.95 -30.27 3.93
CA VAL A 403 24.47 -29.03 4.55
C VAL A 403 24.34 -29.23 6.04
N ALA A 404 24.84 -28.28 6.83
CA ALA A 404 24.74 -28.33 8.28
C ALA A 404 23.26 -28.31 8.72
N PRO A 405 22.89 -28.99 9.81
CA PRO A 405 21.52 -28.97 10.32
C PRO A 405 21.00 -27.55 10.50
N GLU A 406 19.85 -27.26 9.89
CA GLU A 406 19.24 -25.94 9.90
C GLU A 406 18.28 -25.80 11.07
N ASN A 407 18.43 -24.74 11.86
CA ASN A 407 17.61 -24.50 13.05
C ASN A 407 16.83 -23.20 12.96
N PHE A 408 15.58 -23.25 13.42
CA PHE A 408 14.69 -22.11 13.62
C PHE A 408 14.49 -21.86 15.10
N TYR A 409 14.75 -20.64 15.56
CA TYR A 409 14.77 -20.29 16.97
C TYR A 409 13.55 -19.48 17.36
N ILE A 410 12.93 -19.83 18.49
CA ILE A 410 11.95 -18.99 19.20
C ILE A 410 12.65 -18.47 20.46
N LEU A 411 13.34 -17.34 20.31
CA LEU A 411 14.31 -16.81 21.28
C LEU A 411 13.66 -16.54 22.64
N CYS A 412 12.44 -15.99 22.65
CA CYS A 412 11.70 -15.72 23.90
C CYS A 412 11.37 -16.97 24.73
N CYS A 413 11.32 -18.13 24.09
CA CYS A 413 11.03 -19.41 24.72
C CYS A 413 12.30 -20.23 24.97
N GLY A 414 13.44 -19.81 24.39
CA GLY A 414 14.68 -20.55 24.45
C GLY A 414 14.59 -21.91 23.74
N LEU A 415 13.93 -21.96 22.58
CA LEU A 415 13.71 -23.16 21.78
C LEU A 415 14.40 -23.05 20.42
N ALA A 416 14.89 -24.18 19.91
CA ALA A 416 15.46 -24.33 18.58
C ALA A 416 14.84 -25.56 17.88
N TYR A 417 14.08 -25.35 16.82
CA TYR A 417 13.50 -26.41 16.00
C TYR A 417 14.44 -26.77 14.85
N LEU A 418 14.78 -28.05 14.73
CA LEU A 418 15.39 -28.59 13.53
C LEU A 418 14.39 -28.47 12.36
N MET A 419 14.83 -27.89 11.26
CA MET A 419 14.01 -27.70 10.06
C MET A 419 13.98 -28.98 9.22
N GLU A 420 13.22 -29.99 9.68
CA GLU A 420 13.05 -31.25 8.94
C GLU A 420 12.20 -31.07 7.68
N GLU A 421 12.61 -31.69 6.58
CA GLU A 421 11.88 -31.65 5.30
C GLU A 421 10.40 -31.98 5.46
N PHE A 422 9.52 -31.12 4.92
CA PHE A 422 8.06 -31.22 4.94
C PHE A 422 7.40 -31.17 6.33
N SER A 423 8.16 -30.82 7.37
CA SER A 423 7.55 -30.47 8.67
C SER A 423 6.86 -29.12 8.63
N VAL A 424 5.88 -28.93 9.51
CA VAL A 424 5.26 -27.64 9.78
C VAL A 424 5.48 -27.29 11.24
N ILE A 425 6.04 -26.12 11.50
CA ILE A 425 6.31 -25.58 12.84
C ILE A 425 5.29 -24.49 13.13
N PHE A 426 4.58 -24.60 14.24
CA PHE A 426 3.60 -23.63 14.69
C PHE A 426 4.16 -22.84 15.86
N PHE A 427 4.02 -21.52 15.80
CA PHE A 427 4.49 -20.60 16.82
C PHE A 427 3.67 -19.31 16.76
N SER A 428 3.95 -18.33 17.63
CA SER A 428 3.41 -16.99 17.46
C SER A 428 4.49 -16.07 16.89
N GLY A 429 4.22 -15.43 15.75
CA GLY A 429 5.09 -14.41 15.16
C GLY A 429 5.35 -13.21 16.08
N LEU A 430 4.56 -13.06 17.14
CA LEU A 430 4.75 -12.05 18.18
C LEU A 430 5.92 -12.35 19.14
N HIS A 431 6.50 -13.57 19.08
CA HIS A 431 7.73 -13.90 19.79
C HIS A 431 8.94 -13.62 18.92
N PHE A 432 10.05 -13.15 19.51
CA PHE A 432 11.30 -12.98 18.77
C PHE A 432 11.74 -14.32 18.22
N HIS A 433 11.93 -14.36 16.90
CA HIS A 433 12.30 -15.56 16.20
C HIS A 433 13.23 -15.25 15.04
N GLY A 434 13.90 -16.29 14.54
CA GLY A 434 14.85 -16.19 13.43
C GLY A 434 15.48 -17.53 13.10
N GLY A 435 16.28 -17.57 12.04
CA GLY A 435 17.08 -18.74 11.67
C GLY A 435 18.49 -18.32 11.28
N HIS A 436 19.38 -19.28 11.09
CA HIS A 436 20.71 -19.02 10.55
C HIS A 436 20.77 -19.31 9.05
N GLN A 437 21.84 -18.86 8.38
CA GLN A 437 22.08 -19.14 6.97
C GLN A 437 22.28 -20.66 6.77
N PRO A 438 21.75 -21.29 5.69
CA PRO A 438 22.16 -22.62 5.28
C PRO A 438 23.65 -22.66 4.93
N ILE A 439 24.43 -23.47 5.64
CA ILE A 439 25.89 -23.55 5.51
C ILE A 439 26.27 -24.94 5.00
N TYR A 440 27.11 -25.01 3.97
CA TYR A 440 27.68 -26.28 3.56
C TYR A 440 28.76 -26.75 4.54
N VAL A 441 28.75 -28.05 4.87
CA VAL A 441 29.77 -28.70 5.70
C VAL A 441 31.04 -28.98 4.88
N GLN A 442 30.89 -29.14 3.56
CA GLN A 442 31.97 -29.41 2.61
C GLN A 442 31.71 -28.62 1.31
N GLN A 443 32.68 -28.60 0.39
CA GLN A 443 32.46 -27.94 -0.89
C GLN A 443 31.29 -28.61 -1.63
N PRO A 444 30.23 -27.88 -2.00
CA PRO A 444 29.05 -28.48 -2.60
C PRO A 444 29.31 -28.90 -4.06
N ASN A 445 28.82 -30.08 -4.43
CA ASN A 445 28.74 -30.50 -5.83
C ASN A 445 27.53 -29.85 -6.55
N GLU A 446 26.52 -29.47 -5.79
CA GLU A 446 25.26 -28.93 -6.27
C GLU A 446 24.80 -27.78 -5.37
N ILE A 447 24.19 -26.74 -5.94
CA ILE A 447 23.63 -25.62 -5.18
C ILE A 447 22.40 -26.09 -4.39
N TYR A 448 22.40 -25.74 -3.11
CA TYR A 448 21.32 -25.95 -2.17
C TYR A 448 20.52 -24.65 -1.95
N TYR A 449 19.23 -24.81 -1.64
CA TYR A 449 18.37 -23.73 -1.18
C TYR A 449 17.57 -24.17 0.04
N ARG A 450 17.54 -23.31 1.05
CA ARG A 450 16.54 -23.35 2.09
C ARG A 450 15.25 -22.71 1.57
N LEU A 451 14.16 -23.47 1.63
CA LEU A 451 12.83 -23.04 1.22
C LEU A 451 11.90 -23.12 2.43
N THR A 452 11.36 -21.98 2.86
CA THR A 452 10.30 -21.95 3.87
C THR A 452 9.09 -21.19 3.37
N LEU A 453 7.91 -21.75 3.61
CA LEU A 453 6.62 -21.13 3.32
C LEU A 453 5.98 -20.74 4.64
N ILE A 454 5.75 -19.44 4.84
CA ILE A 454 5.22 -18.88 6.09
C ILE A 454 3.77 -18.48 5.86
N GLY A 455 2.86 -19.00 6.69
CA GLY A 455 1.47 -18.56 6.79
C GLY A 455 1.33 -17.61 7.96
N TYR A 456 1.03 -16.35 7.66
CA TYR A 456 0.83 -15.30 8.66
C TYR A 456 -0.66 -15.14 8.97
N PRO A 457 -1.04 -14.96 10.24
CA PRO A 457 -2.39 -14.61 10.65
C PRO A 457 -2.50 -13.12 11.02
N PRO A 458 -2.42 -12.13 10.11
CA PRO A 458 -2.51 -10.72 10.47
C PRO A 458 -3.75 -10.43 11.33
N GLY A 459 -3.55 -9.87 12.52
CA GLY A 459 -4.62 -9.58 13.48
C GLY A 459 -5.71 -8.71 12.86
N GLN A 460 -5.33 -7.75 12.01
CA GLN A 460 -6.31 -6.90 11.35
C GLN A 460 -7.32 -7.67 10.48
N LEU A 461 -6.85 -8.71 9.79
CA LEU A 461 -7.69 -9.54 8.92
C LEU A 461 -8.47 -10.58 9.73
N ILE A 462 -7.82 -11.24 10.68
CA ILE A 462 -8.42 -12.28 11.53
C ILE A 462 -9.53 -11.70 12.41
N ASP A 463 -9.32 -10.51 12.93
CA ASP A 463 -10.28 -9.83 13.81
C ASP A 463 -11.37 -9.10 13.01
N GLY A 464 -11.29 -9.08 11.67
CA GLY A 464 -12.23 -8.39 10.79
C GLY A 464 -12.24 -6.87 10.98
N VAL A 465 -11.07 -6.29 11.28
CA VAL A 465 -10.90 -4.85 11.52
C VAL A 465 -10.25 -4.11 10.34
N ASP A 466 -10.08 -4.80 9.22
CA ASP A 466 -9.72 -4.23 7.93
C ASP A 466 -10.94 -4.06 7.01
N SER A 467 -10.82 -3.12 6.07
CA SER A 467 -11.68 -3.03 4.90
C SER A 467 -11.18 -3.98 3.83
N VAL A 468 -12.07 -4.52 3.01
CA VAL A 468 -11.70 -5.39 1.88
C VAL A 468 -11.90 -4.64 0.57
N ALA A 469 -10.88 -4.63 -0.29
CA ALA A 469 -11.05 -4.20 -1.68
C ALA A 469 -11.86 -5.26 -2.44
N PHE A 470 -13.18 -5.17 -2.34
CA PHE A 470 -14.09 -6.22 -2.79
C PHE A 470 -14.24 -6.25 -4.31
N ALA A 471 -14.41 -5.08 -4.93
CA ALA A 471 -14.64 -4.96 -6.36
C ALA A 471 -13.98 -3.69 -6.91
N ALA A 472 -13.80 -3.63 -8.22
CA ALA A 472 -13.52 -2.38 -8.91
C ALA A 472 -14.74 -1.46 -8.79
N GLY A 473 -14.52 -0.25 -8.31
CA GLY A 473 -15.44 0.86 -8.43
C GLY A 473 -15.21 1.61 -9.75
N VAL A 474 -15.91 2.73 -9.89
CA VAL A 474 -15.74 3.64 -11.03
C VAL A 474 -14.39 4.38 -10.97
N ASN A 475 -13.81 4.72 -12.12
CA ASN A 475 -12.53 5.45 -12.26
C ASN A 475 -11.34 4.81 -11.54
N ASP A 476 -11.11 3.52 -11.73
CA ASP A 476 -10.01 2.77 -11.10
C ASP A 476 -9.98 2.85 -9.56
N THR A 477 -11.11 3.18 -8.94
CA THR A 477 -11.25 3.12 -7.48
C THR A 477 -11.63 1.71 -7.06
N THR A 478 -11.44 1.39 -5.78
CA THR A 478 -11.92 0.13 -5.21
C THR A 478 -13.25 0.38 -4.50
N PHE A 479 -14.27 -0.43 -4.78
CA PHE A 479 -15.41 -0.57 -3.89
C PHE A 479 -14.96 -1.39 -2.68
N ALA A 480 -14.84 -0.72 -1.53
CA ALA A 480 -14.39 -1.36 -0.30
C ALA A 480 -15.59 -1.76 0.56
N ILE A 481 -15.52 -2.96 1.14
CA ILE A 481 -16.41 -3.35 2.24
C ILE A 481 -15.72 -2.90 3.53
N GLY A 482 -16.27 -1.85 4.16
CA GLY A 482 -15.71 -1.25 5.35
C GLY A 482 -15.82 -2.12 6.61
N ILE A 483 -15.03 -1.78 7.63
CA ILE A 483 -15.02 -2.49 8.93
C ILE A 483 -16.42 -2.56 9.55
N GLU A 484 -17.20 -1.50 9.42
CA GLU A 484 -18.57 -1.38 9.94
C GLU A 484 -19.55 -2.34 9.26
N MET A 485 -19.24 -2.82 8.05
CA MET A 485 -20.06 -3.80 7.33
C MET A 485 -19.63 -5.25 7.62
N ARG A 486 -18.38 -5.45 8.05
CA ARG A 486 -17.82 -6.78 8.35
C ARG A 486 -18.01 -7.18 9.80
N ASN A 487 -17.86 -6.24 10.73
CA ASN A 487 -17.87 -6.53 12.15
C ASN A 487 -19.30 -6.50 12.71
N PRO A 488 -19.91 -7.63 13.08
CA PRO A 488 -21.31 -7.65 13.53
C PRO A 488 -21.58 -6.83 14.79
N VAL A 489 -20.54 -6.54 15.59
CA VAL A 489 -20.66 -5.73 16.81
C VAL A 489 -21.01 -4.27 16.48
N SER A 490 -20.74 -3.80 15.25
CA SER A 490 -21.13 -2.48 14.76
C SER A 490 -22.63 -2.38 14.47
N HIS A 491 -23.32 -3.49 14.18
CA HIS A 491 -24.72 -3.54 13.71
C HIS A 491 -25.76 -3.28 14.81
N LYS A 492 -25.37 -2.67 15.94
CA LYS A 492 -26.34 -2.28 16.98
C LYS A 492 -27.30 -1.27 16.38
N LEU A 493 -28.61 -1.53 16.49
CA LEU A 493 -29.64 -0.62 15.98
C LEU A 493 -29.53 0.79 16.58
N SER A 494 -29.04 0.91 17.82
CA SER A 494 -28.76 2.20 18.46
C SER A 494 -27.57 2.95 17.85
N LYS A 495 -26.83 2.33 16.93
CA LYS A 495 -25.63 2.83 16.25
C LYS A 495 -25.76 2.70 14.74
N THR A 496 -26.98 2.81 14.21
CA THR A 496 -27.19 2.86 12.76
C THR A 496 -26.26 3.93 12.17
N PRO A 497 -25.39 3.58 11.21
CA PRO A 497 -24.46 4.54 10.63
C PRO A 497 -25.27 5.66 9.97
N MET A 498 -24.97 6.88 10.37
CA MET A 498 -25.54 8.08 9.76
C MET A 498 -24.42 8.86 9.10
N CYS A 499 -24.64 9.29 7.87
CA CYS A 499 -23.77 10.27 7.23
C CYS A 499 -24.50 11.62 7.15
N LYS A 500 -23.71 12.69 7.02
CA LYS A 500 -24.27 14.05 6.88
C LYS A 500 -25.03 14.23 5.56
N GLN A 501 -24.71 13.43 4.57
CA GLN A 501 -25.38 13.42 3.28
C GLN A 501 -26.62 12.53 3.34
N ALA A 502 -27.75 13.03 2.85
CA ALA A 502 -28.95 12.20 2.73
C ALA A 502 -28.70 11.04 1.75
N THR A 503 -29.23 9.87 2.10
CA THR A 503 -29.12 8.63 1.32
C THR A 503 -30.49 8.11 0.95
N TRP A 504 -30.62 7.50 -0.23
CA TRP A 504 -31.88 6.85 -0.61
C TRP A 504 -32.27 5.71 0.32
N THR A 505 -31.30 5.05 0.96
CA THR A 505 -31.56 3.98 1.92
C THR A 505 -32.22 4.52 3.19
N ALA A 506 -31.62 5.49 3.87
CA ALA A 506 -32.13 6.00 5.15
C ALA A 506 -33.24 7.05 4.96
N ASP A 507 -33.07 7.96 4.01
CA ASP A 507 -33.88 9.17 3.88
C ASP A 507 -34.92 9.08 2.76
N GLY A 508 -34.83 8.07 1.88
CA GLY A 508 -35.73 7.91 0.74
C GLY A 508 -37.21 7.80 1.11
N GLY A 509 -37.52 7.27 2.30
CA GLY A 509 -38.88 7.17 2.82
C GLY A 509 -39.53 8.51 3.13
N SER A 510 -38.76 9.61 3.19
CA SER A 510 -39.31 10.96 3.28
C SER A 510 -39.89 11.47 1.96
N LEU A 511 -39.51 10.86 0.84
CA LEU A 511 -39.89 11.27 -0.52
C LEU A 511 -40.75 10.24 -1.27
N LEU A 512 -40.71 8.98 -0.82
CA LEU A 512 -41.37 7.85 -1.49
C LEU A 512 -42.38 7.20 -0.54
N SER A 513 -43.47 6.66 -1.11
CA SER A 513 -44.33 5.75 -0.34
C SER A 513 -43.52 4.53 0.13
N PRO A 514 -43.87 3.88 1.24
CA PRO A 514 -43.10 2.73 1.76
C PRO A 514 -42.87 1.64 0.71
N LYS A 515 -43.87 1.39 -0.15
CA LYS A 515 -43.78 0.41 -1.23
C LYS A 515 -42.84 0.88 -2.36
N ALA A 516 -42.92 2.14 -2.76
CA ALA A 516 -42.00 2.69 -3.76
C ALA A 516 -40.55 2.75 -3.23
N HIS A 517 -40.37 3.01 -1.93
CA HIS A 517 -39.06 3.04 -1.28
C HIS A 517 -38.40 1.66 -1.29
N ILE A 518 -39.11 0.59 -0.88
CA ILE A 518 -38.55 -0.77 -0.93
C ILE A 518 -38.30 -1.23 -2.38
N ASN A 519 -39.16 -0.85 -3.33
CA ASN A 519 -38.92 -1.10 -4.75
C ASN A 519 -37.60 -0.44 -5.20
N HIS A 520 -37.43 0.86 -4.97
CA HIS A 520 -36.23 1.58 -5.38
C HIS A 520 -34.96 1.04 -4.70
N PHE A 521 -35.00 0.80 -3.39
CA PHE A 521 -33.87 0.22 -2.65
C PHE A 521 -33.45 -1.14 -3.22
N SER A 522 -34.41 -2.03 -3.50
CA SER A 522 -34.14 -3.36 -4.04
C SER A 522 -33.58 -3.29 -5.47
N ARG A 523 -34.04 -2.34 -6.28
CA ARG A 523 -33.50 -2.09 -7.63
C ARG A 523 -32.05 -1.64 -7.61
N LEU A 524 -31.69 -0.70 -6.72
CA LEU A 524 -30.30 -0.25 -6.57
C LEU A 524 -29.38 -1.39 -6.10
N LEU A 525 -29.89 -2.24 -5.19
CA LEU A 525 -29.15 -3.39 -4.69
C LEU A 525 -28.92 -4.45 -5.79
N LEU A 526 -29.94 -4.75 -6.59
CA LEU A 526 -29.83 -5.62 -7.77
C LEU A 526 -28.80 -5.08 -8.77
N GLN A 527 -28.81 -3.78 -9.06
CA GLN A 527 -27.84 -3.15 -9.95
C GLN A 527 -26.41 -3.30 -9.41
N ALA A 528 -26.21 -3.07 -8.11
CA ALA A 528 -24.91 -3.24 -7.46
C ALA A 528 -24.42 -4.70 -7.52
N ILE A 529 -25.27 -5.65 -7.13
CA ILE A 529 -24.93 -7.08 -7.16
C ILE A 529 -24.59 -7.54 -8.58
N THR A 530 -25.39 -7.12 -9.57
CA THR A 530 -25.13 -7.47 -10.98
C THR A 530 -23.83 -6.85 -11.48
N HIS A 531 -23.53 -5.61 -11.09
CA HIS A 531 -22.27 -4.96 -11.42
C HIS A 531 -21.06 -5.72 -10.85
N PHE A 532 -21.14 -6.16 -9.60
CA PHE A 532 -20.07 -6.95 -8.96
C PHE A 532 -19.96 -8.36 -9.56
N ALA A 533 -21.07 -9.03 -9.83
CA ALA A 533 -21.09 -10.36 -10.44
C ALA A 533 -20.40 -10.38 -11.81
N ARG A 534 -20.51 -9.30 -12.60
CA ARG A 534 -19.82 -9.14 -13.89
C ARG A 534 -18.29 -9.02 -13.79
N GLN A 535 -17.75 -8.78 -12.60
CA GLN A 535 -16.31 -8.73 -12.36
C GLN A 535 -15.73 -10.10 -12.00
N LEU A 536 -16.59 -11.11 -11.76
CA LEU A 536 -16.16 -12.49 -11.60
C LEU A 536 -15.60 -13.02 -12.93
N PRO A 537 -14.68 -14.00 -12.88
CA PRO A 537 -14.19 -14.65 -14.09
C PRO A 537 -15.37 -15.18 -14.94
N PRO A 538 -15.45 -14.83 -16.24
CA PRO A 538 -16.62 -15.13 -17.08
C PRO A 538 -16.84 -16.64 -17.28
N GLU A 539 -15.80 -17.45 -17.11
CA GLU A 539 -15.85 -18.91 -17.21
C GLU A 539 -16.70 -19.54 -16.09
N LEU A 540 -16.93 -18.81 -14.99
CA LEU A 540 -17.84 -19.21 -13.93
C LEU A 540 -19.33 -19.01 -14.29
N ILE A 541 -19.61 -18.37 -15.43
CA ILE A 541 -20.96 -18.02 -15.92
C ILE A 541 -21.80 -17.45 -14.77
N PRO A 542 -21.39 -16.32 -14.16
CA PRO A 542 -22.08 -15.79 -12.99
C PRO A 542 -23.52 -15.38 -13.36
N ARG A 543 -24.49 -15.82 -12.54
CA ARG A 543 -25.92 -15.52 -12.72
C ARG A 543 -26.48 -14.89 -11.46
N VAL A 544 -27.14 -13.75 -11.62
CA VAL A 544 -27.98 -13.11 -10.60
C VAL A 544 -29.44 -13.35 -10.97
N ASP A 545 -30.14 -14.17 -10.17
CA ASP A 545 -31.58 -14.32 -10.29
C ASP A 545 -32.26 -13.01 -9.90
N LYS A 546 -32.76 -12.31 -10.92
CA LYS A 546 -33.40 -11.00 -10.77
C LYS A 546 -34.62 -11.06 -9.86
N SER A 547 -35.44 -12.10 -9.99
CA SER A 547 -36.69 -12.23 -9.25
C SER A 547 -36.45 -12.56 -7.77
N LEU A 548 -35.42 -13.35 -7.47
CA LEU A 548 -34.99 -13.58 -6.09
C LEU A 548 -34.29 -12.36 -5.49
N ALA A 549 -33.43 -11.68 -6.24
CA ALA A 549 -32.74 -10.47 -5.79
C ALA A 549 -33.72 -9.34 -5.43
N MET A 550 -34.78 -9.13 -6.23
CA MET A 550 -35.85 -8.18 -5.91
C MET A 550 -36.61 -8.55 -4.62
N LYS A 551 -36.57 -9.81 -4.19
CA LYS A 551 -37.22 -10.31 -2.97
C LYS A 551 -36.27 -10.46 -1.77
N MET A 552 -34.99 -10.11 -1.93
CA MET A 552 -33.96 -10.30 -0.90
C MET A 552 -34.24 -9.51 0.38
N VAL A 553 -34.95 -8.38 0.28
CA VAL A 553 -35.35 -7.55 1.43
C VAL A 553 -36.87 -7.50 1.53
N SER A 554 -37.37 -7.72 2.75
CA SER A 554 -38.79 -7.55 3.09
C SER A 554 -38.96 -6.54 4.22
N VAL A 555 -40.01 -5.74 4.13
CA VAL A 555 -40.35 -4.70 5.10
C VAL A 555 -41.79 -4.89 5.57
N VAL A 556 -42.16 -4.27 6.70
CA VAL A 556 -43.54 -4.27 7.18
C VAL A 556 -44.19 -2.96 6.73
N ILE A 557 -45.26 -3.07 5.95
CA ILE A 557 -46.10 -1.96 5.49
C ILE A 557 -47.54 -2.33 5.87
N ASP A 558 -48.25 -1.43 6.57
CA ASP A 558 -49.62 -1.66 7.04
C ASP A 558 -49.77 -2.99 7.81
N ASN A 559 -48.82 -3.28 8.70
CA ASN A 559 -48.72 -4.52 9.48
C ASN A 559 -48.59 -5.80 8.65
N LYS A 560 -48.30 -5.70 7.35
CA LYS A 560 -48.05 -6.83 6.46
C LYS A 560 -46.61 -6.81 5.99
N ARG A 561 -45.97 -7.98 6.05
CA ARG A 561 -44.63 -8.16 5.49
C ARG A 561 -44.75 -8.25 3.97
N VAL A 562 -44.07 -7.37 3.26
CA VAL A 562 -44.07 -7.30 1.79
C VAL A 562 -42.64 -7.17 1.27
N THR A 563 -42.42 -7.58 0.03
CA THR A 563 -41.15 -7.42 -0.72
C THR A 563 -41.29 -6.34 -1.78
N ALA A 564 -40.23 -6.06 -2.53
CA ALA A 564 -40.39 -5.29 -3.76
C ALA A 564 -41.18 -6.07 -4.83
N ASP A 565 -41.75 -5.33 -5.77
CA ASP A 565 -42.39 -5.87 -6.98
C ASP A 565 -41.35 -6.34 -7.99
N GLU A 566 -41.77 -7.17 -8.94
CA GLU A 566 -40.91 -7.58 -10.06
C GLU A 566 -40.46 -6.36 -10.89
N TRP A 567 -39.30 -6.50 -11.55
CA TRP A 567 -38.76 -5.46 -12.42
C TRP A 567 -38.35 -6.07 -13.76
N ASP A 568 -39.25 -5.98 -14.73
CA ASP A 568 -39.08 -6.67 -16.02
C ASP A 568 -37.89 -6.15 -16.81
N LEU A 569 -37.68 -4.84 -16.81
CA LEU A 569 -36.52 -4.18 -17.41
C LEU A 569 -35.30 -4.10 -16.46
N GLY A 570 -35.31 -4.80 -15.32
CA GLY A 570 -34.15 -4.85 -14.44
C GLY A 570 -33.01 -5.69 -15.02
N PRO A 571 -31.74 -5.38 -14.70
CA PRO A 571 -30.59 -6.20 -15.10
C PRO A 571 -30.58 -7.54 -14.35
N GLY A 572 -29.98 -8.57 -14.95
CA GLY A 572 -29.93 -9.93 -14.41
C GLY A 572 -30.85 -10.90 -15.14
N TRP A 573 -30.72 -12.18 -14.79
CA TRP A 573 -31.29 -13.31 -15.53
C TRP A 573 -32.56 -13.84 -14.87
N ARG A 574 -33.36 -14.62 -15.62
CA ARG A 574 -34.60 -15.25 -15.16
C ARG A 574 -34.80 -16.62 -15.81
N GLY A 575 -35.74 -17.39 -15.27
CA GLY A 575 -36.20 -18.62 -15.89
C GLY A 575 -35.12 -19.70 -15.96
N ASN A 576 -34.89 -20.26 -17.15
CA ASN A 576 -33.94 -21.36 -17.34
C ASN A 576 -32.48 -20.92 -17.13
N ASP A 577 -32.14 -19.66 -17.44
CA ASP A 577 -30.78 -19.12 -17.31
C ASP A 577 -30.24 -19.13 -15.86
N VAL A 578 -31.11 -19.26 -14.86
CA VAL A 578 -30.77 -19.26 -13.42
C VAL A 578 -31.07 -20.58 -12.73
N LYS A 579 -31.45 -21.61 -13.49
CA LYS A 579 -31.81 -22.90 -12.94
C LYS A 579 -30.57 -23.59 -12.37
N ILE A 580 -30.58 -23.82 -11.05
CA ILE A 580 -29.49 -24.54 -10.38
C ILE A 580 -29.41 -25.97 -10.91
N GLY A 581 -28.20 -26.39 -11.26
CA GLY A 581 -27.92 -27.72 -11.82
C GLY A 581 -28.17 -27.84 -13.32
N THR A 582 -28.27 -26.73 -14.07
CA THR A 582 -28.25 -26.75 -15.54
C THR A 582 -26.96 -27.43 -16.04
N ASP A 583 -27.13 -28.38 -16.97
CA ASP A 583 -26.04 -29.09 -17.62
C ASP A 583 -25.67 -28.37 -18.93
N TYR A 584 -24.49 -27.75 -18.94
CA TYR A 584 -23.98 -27.01 -20.10
C TYR A 584 -23.40 -27.92 -21.20
N SER A 585 -23.26 -29.24 -20.98
CA SER A 585 -22.64 -30.15 -21.95
C SER A 585 -23.31 -30.12 -23.33
N GLY A 586 -24.64 -29.99 -23.38
CA GLY A 586 -25.39 -29.88 -24.62
C GLY A 586 -25.11 -28.59 -25.39
N ILE A 587 -25.04 -27.45 -24.68
CA ILE A 587 -24.73 -26.14 -25.27
C ILE A 587 -23.29 -26.13 -25.80
N LEU A 588 -22.34 -26.60 -24.99
CA LEU A 588 -20.93 -26.69 -25.35
C LEU A 588 -20.70 -27.61 -26.55
N SER A 589 -21.33 -28.78 -26.56
CA SER A 589 -21.26 -29.71 -27.70
C SER A 589 -21.83 -29.09 -28.98
N GLY A 590 -22.89 -28.27 -28.88
CA GLY A 590 -23.44 -27.55 -30.02
C GLY A 590 -22.49 -26.47 -30.59
N LEU A 591 -21.60 -25.95 -29.75
CA LEU A 591 -20.55 -24.99 -30.12
C LEU A 591 -19.23 -25.67 -30.51
N GLY A 592 -19.19 -27.00 -30.54
CA GLY A 592 -18.00 -27.76 -30.91
C GLY A 592 -16.88 -27.74 -29.86
N VAL A 593 -17.20 -27.41 -28.60
CA VAL A 593 -16.23 -27.35 -27.50
C VAL A 593 -16.60 -28.33 -26.39
N SER A 594 -15.59 -28.75 -25.62
CA SER A 594 -15.78 -29.67 -24.49
C SER A 594 -15.93 -28.97 -23.14
N SER A 595 -15.40 -27.76 -23.00
CA SER A 595 -15.46 -26.97 -21.78
C SER A 595 -15.71 -25.49 -22.06
N ILE A 596 -16.05 -24.73 -21.02
CA ILE A 596 -16.35 -23.29 -21.14
C ILE A 596 -15.06 -22.50 -21.47
N GLU A 597 -13.93 -22.97 -20.94
CA GLU A 597 -12.60 -22.38 -21.17
C GLU A 597 -12.14 -22.47 -22.63
N ASP A 598 -12.71 -23.41 -23.40
CA ASP A 598 -12.42 -23.59 -24.83
C ASP A 598 -13.22 -22.60 -25.72
N LEU A 599 -14.17 -21.84 -25.16
CA LEU A 599 -15.00 -20.91 -25.93
C LEU A 599 -14.18 -19.69 -26.40
N SER A 600 -14.46 -19.23 -27.61
CA SER A 600 -13.99 -17.92 -28.07
C SER A 600 -14.56 -16.80 -27.19
N SER A 601 -13.85 -15.68 -27.06
CA SER A 601 -14.34 -14.53 -26.29
C SER A 601 -15.73 -14.05 -26.73
N GLU A 602 -16.05 -14.15 -28.02
CA GLU A 602 -17.37 -13.81 -28.56
C GLU A 602 -18.47 -14.79 -28.09
N ASN A 603 -18.21 -16.10 -28.21
CA ASN A 603 -19.17 -17.10 -27.76
C ASN A 603 -19.33 -17.11 -26.24
N LEU A 604 -18.23 -16.90 -25.50
CA LEU A 604 -18.27 -16.73 -24.06
C LEU A 604 -19.09 -15.49 -23.67
N ALA A 605 -18.93 -14.37 -24.37
CA ALA A 605 -19.74 -13.18 -24.12
C ALA A 605 -21.24 -13.42 -24.39
N ARG A 606 -21.58 -14.08 -25.50
CA ARG A 606 -22.97 -14.47 -25.81
C ARG A 606 -23.54 -15.45 -24.77
N LEU A 607 -22.75 -16.42 -24.32
CA LEU A 607 -23.14 -17.36 -23.27
C LEU A 607 -23.29 -16.67 -21.91
N CYS A 608 -22.42 -15.71 -21.58
CA CYS A 608 -22.56 -14.88 -20.39
C CYS A 608 -23.86 -14.07 -20.45
N ASN A 609 -24.33 -13.66 -21.62
CA ASN A 609 -25.60 -12.97 -21.77
C ASN A 609 -26.81 -13.90 -21.58
N SER A 610 -26.84 -15.08 -22.19
CA SER A 610 -27.92 -16.07 -21.99
C SER A 610 -27.50 -17.47 -22.42
N ASP A 611 -28.11 -18.50 -21.83
CA ASP A 611 -27.89 -19.89 -22.22
C ASP A 611 -28.39 -20.17 -23.65
N SER A 612 -29.22 -19.29 -24.23
CA SER A 612 -29.63 -19.33 -25.64
C SER A 612 -28.68 -18.58 -26.59
N MET A 613 -27.48 -18.19 -26.15
CA MET A 613 -26.47 -17.48 -26.93
C MET A 613 -26.90 -16.11 -27.48
N SER A 614 -27.69 -15.38 -26.69
CA SER A 614 -28.19 -14.05 -27.05
C SER A 614 -27.09 -12.98 -27.09
N GLU A 615 -27.18 -12.05 -28.03
CA GLU A 615 -26.36 -10.82 -28.02
C GLU A 615 -26.91 -9.75 -27.07
N ALA A 616 -28.21 -9.81 -26.78
CA ALA A 616 -28.85 -8.90 -25.84
C ALA A 616 -28.33 -9.14 -24.40
N PRO A 617 -27.93 -8.09 -23.67
CA PRO A 617 -27.50 -8.23 -22.27
C PRO A 617 -28.55 -8.96 -21.42
N TYR A 618 -28.11 -9.99 -20.69
CA TYR A 618 -28.96 -10.84 -19.85
C TYR A 618 -30.09 -11.59 -20.61
N GLY A 619 -29.98 -11.74 -21.94
CA GLY A 619 -31.03 -12.33 -22.76
C GLY A 619 -32.30 -11.46 -22.86
N ASN A 620 -32.22 -10.18 -22.46
CA ASN A 620 -33.37 -9.29 -22.36
C ASN A 620 -33.38 -8.28 -23.52
N VAL A 621 -34.03 -8.66 -24.63
CA VAL A 621 -34.14 -7.83 -25.83
C VAL A 621 -34.89 -6.52 -25.54
N GLU A 622 -35.95 -6.57 -24.73
CA GLU A 622 -36.75 -5.38 -24.35
C GLU A 622 -35.90 -4.33 -23.61
N LEU A 623 -34.98 -4.77 -22.75
CA LEU A 623 -34.04 -3.86 -22.07
C LEU A 623 -33.10 -3.18 -23.07
N GLN A 624 -32.60 -3.93 -24.05
CA GLN A 624 -31.72 -3.37 -25.09
C GLN A 624 -32.47 -2.34 -25.94
N GLU A 625 -33.68 -2.65 -26.38
CA GLU A 625 -34.55 -1.72 -27.13
C GLU A 625 -34.84 -0.46 -26.32
N ALA A 626 -35.20 -0.59 -25.04
CA ALA A 626 -35.48 0.55 -24.16
C ALA A 626 -34.24 1.44 -23.93
N VAL A 627 -33.04 0.85 -23.79
CA VAL A 627 -31.79 1.62 -23.68
C VAL A 627 -31.49 2.36 -24.96
N GLN A 628 -31.62 1.72 -26.13
CA GLN A 628 -31.38 2.34 -27.43
C GLN A 628 -32.37 3.48 -27.71
N GLU A 629 -33.65 3.29 -27.37
CA GLU A 629 -34.67 4.34 -27.47
C GLU A 629 -34.32 5.53 -26.59
N TRP A 630 -33.89 5.29 -25.34
CA TRP A 630 -33.49 6.33 -24.40
C TRP A 630 -32.20 7.05 -24.81
N GLU A 631 -31.20 6.34 -25.34
CA GLU A 631 -29.97 6.95 -25.86
C GLU A 631 -30.26 7.88 -27.04
N LYS A 632 -31.10 7.44 -27.99
CA LYS A 632 -31.56 8.27 -29.10
C LYS A 632 -32.33 9.51 -28.62
N HIS A 633 -33.16 9.35 -27.58
CA HIS A 633 -33.87 10.45 -26.96
C HIS A 633 -32.90 11.43 -26.26
N MET A 634 -31.96 10.93 -25.46
CA MET A 634 -30.95 11.72 -24.75
C MET A 634 -30.03 12.48 -25.70
N GLU A 635 -29.65 11.88 -26.83
CA GLU A 635 -28.85 12.52 -27.87
C GLU A 635 -29.64 13.65 -28.55
N SER A 636 -30.95 13.45 -28.80
CA SER A 636 -31.84 14.48 -29.32
C SER A 636 -32.08 15.61 -28.32
N SER A 637 -32.21 15.32 -27.03
CA SER A 637 -32.46 16.31 -25.96
C SER A 637 -31.20 17.06 -25.53
N ALA A 638 -30.02 16.46 -25.63
CA ALA A 638 -28.76 17.13 -25.30
C ALA A 638 -28.43 18.27 -26.29
N LYS A 639 -28.86 18.15 -27.56
CA LYS A 639 -28.67 19.13 -28.64
C LYS A 639 -29.42 20.45 -28.42
N SER A 640 -30.41 20.48 -27.52
CA SER A 640 -31.22 21.67 -27.22
C SER A 640 -30.90 22.31 -25.87
N ILE A 641 -29.91 21.81 -25.12
CA ILE A 641 -29.59 22.26 -23.76
C ILE A 641 -28.22 22.95 -23.74
N PRO A 642 -28.14 24.28 -23.61
CA PRO A 642 -26.90 25.07 -23.79
C PRO A 642 -25.70 24.63 -22.93
N LEU A 643 -25.90 24.09 -21.71
CA LEU A 643 -24.83 23.53 -20.86
C LEU A 643 -24.36 22.13 -21.31
N CYS A 644 -25.24 21.38 -21.98
CA CYS A 644 -24.90 20.12 -22.62
C CYS A 644 -24.19 20.34 -23.95
N VAL A 645 -24.55 21.43 -24.66
CA VAL A 645 -23.88 21.90 -25.88
C VAL A 645 -22.50 22.49 -25.58
N THR A 646 -22.34 23.29 -24.51
CA THR A 646 -21.03 23.89 -24.12
C THR A 646 -20.08 22.94 -23.37
N ALA A 647 -20.54 21.75 -22.99
CA ALA A 647 -19.71 20.72 -22.36
C ALA A 647 -19.45 19.51 -23.29
N GLY A 648 -19.76 19.64 -24.59
CA GLY A 648 -20.02 18.52 -25.49
C GLY A 648 -18.98 18.12 -26.53
N ASP A 649 -17.89 18.87 -26.78
CA ASP A 649 -16.98 18.56 -27.91
C ASP A 649 -15.77 17.65 -27.59
N HIS A 650 -15.75 17.03 -26.41
CA HIS A 650 -14.75 16.02 -26.09
C HIS A 650 -15.45 14.86 -25.38
N ASP A 651 -15.76 13.78 -26.10
CA ASP A 651 -15.85 12.40 -25.58
C ASP A 651 -16.43 11.48 -26.69
N GLU A 652 -15.57 10.86 -27.52
CA GLU A 652 -15.97 9.65 -28.28
C GLU A 652 -15.30 8.35 -27.82
N GLU A 653 -14.31 8.37 -26.92
CA GLU A 653 -13.76 7.12 -26.36
C GLU A 653 -13.77 7.12 -24.83
N ALA A 654 -14.96 6.96 -24.26
CA ALA A 654 -15.12 6.41 -22.91
C ALA A 654 -16.53 5.84 -22.76
N VAL A 655 -16.78 4.68 -23.36
CA VAL A 655 -17.92 3.85 -22.99
C VAL A 655 -17.67 3.38 -21.55
N ILE A 656 -18.64 3.64 -20.68
CA ILE A 656 -18.71 3.35 -19.24
C ILE A 656 -18.13 4.45 -18.31
N GLY A 657 -18.92 5.50 -18.09
CA GLY A 657 -18.83 6.28 -16.84
C GLY A 657 -19.51 7.65 -16.88
N LEU A 658 -20.65 7.79 -16.19
CA LEU A 658 -21.35 9.07 -15.92
C LEU A 658 -20.49 10.18 -15.26
N GLN A 659 -19.22 9.90 -14.94
CA GLN A 659 -18.31 10.79 -14.24
C GLN A 659 -17.59 11.81 -15.15
N SER A 660 -17.41 11.58 -16.47
CA SER A 660 -16.77 12.59 -17.36
C SER A 660 -17.69 13.79 -17.63
N LYS A 661 -18.95 13.55 -18.02
CA LYS A 661 -19.96 14.60 -18.31
C LYS A 661 -20.24 15.52 -17.13
N THR A 662 -20.11 14.97 -15.93
CA THR A 662 -20.30 15.69 -14.68
C THR A 662 -19.08 16.55 -14.33
N GLY A 663 -17.87 16.14 -14.71
CA GLY A 663 -16.63 16.90 -14.53
C GLY A 663 -16.56 18.16 -15.40
N SER A 664 -16.97 18.06 -16.67
CA SER A 664 -16.96 19.18 -17.64
C SER A 664 -17.99 20.27 -17.27
N ARG A 665 -19.19 19.87 -16.83
CA ARG A 665 -20.23 20.79 -16.32
C ARG A 665 -19.89 21.36 -14.95
N LYS A 666 -19.32 20.54 -14.06
CA LYS A 666 -18.81 21.01 -12.76
C LYS A 666 -17.59 21.90 -12.90
N GLY A 667 -16.76 21.78 -13.94
CA GLY A 667 -15.66 22.72 -14.22
C GLY A 667 -16.15 24.12 -14.59
N ALA A 668 -17.25 24.19 -15.37
CA ALA A 668 -17.94 25.44 -15.64
C ALA A 668 -18.52 26.11 -14.37
N VAL A 669 -18.96 25.30 -13.38
CA VAL A 669 -19.53 25.77 -12.11
C VAL A 669 -18.48 25.97 -11.00
N LYS A 670 -17.37 25.21 -11.00
CA LYS A 670 -16.27 25.31 -10.01
C LYS A 670 -15.48 26.60 -10.19
N ARG A 671 -15.33 27.06 -11.45
CA ARG A 671 -14.90 28.43 -11.76
C ARG A 671 -15.78 29.52 -11.14
N ALA A 672 -17.05 29.23 -10.86
CA ALA A 672 -17.97 30.21 -10.31
C ALA A 672 -17.89 30.36 -8.79
N ARG A 673 -17.18 29.50 -8.03
CA ARG A 673 -17.38 29.46 -6.57
C ARG A 673 -16.19 29.23 -5.63
N THR A 674 -15.08 28.65 -6.03
CA THR A 674 -14.07 28.24 -5.04
C THR A 674 -13.08 29.35 -4.69
N ARG A 675 -13.57 30.31 -3.89
CA ARG A 675 -12.86 30.70 -2.66
C ARG A 675 -12.90 29.50 -1.71
N ASP A 676 -11.77 29.17 -1.11
CA ASP A 676 -11.63 28.23 0.03
C ASP A 676 -11.16 29.06 1.24
N VAL A 677 -11.61 28.88 2.49
CA VAL A 677 -11.91 27.67 3.31
C VAL A 677 -10.67 26.83 3.67
N SER A 678 -9.46 27.41 3.66
CA SER A 678 -8.28 26.86 4.38
C SER A 678 -8.36 27.01 5.92
N GLU A 679 -9.59 27.16 6.43
CA GLU A 679 -10.02 27.06 7.82
C GLU A 679 -10.11 25.60 8.31
N MET A 680 -9.73 24.59 7.52
CA MET A 680 -9.86 23.18 7.89
C MET A 680 -8.53 22.51 8.26
N ASP A 681 -8.11 22.84 9.49
CA ASP A 681 -7.40 21.96 10.43
C ASP A 681 -5.84 21.99 10.34
N LEU A 682 -5.00 22.58 11.20
CA LEU A 682 -4.92 22.69 12.67
C LEU A 682 -5.60 21.56 13.47
N PRO A 683 -5.07 21.16 14.63
CA PRO A 683 -5.77 20.21 15.50
C PRO A 683 -7.21 20.66 15.69
N ILE A 684 -8.16 19.77 15.36
CA ILE A 684 -9.58 19.92 15.70
C ILE A 684 -9.64 19.93 17.23
N LYS A 685 -9.48 21.12 17.81
CA LYS A 685 -9.91 21.40 19.16
C LYS A 685 -11.39 21.03 19.19
N LYS A 686 -11.81 20.21 20.15
CA LYS A 686 -13.22 20.18 20.56
C LYS A 686 -13.61 21.62 20.88
N ARG A 687 -14.26 22.28 19.92
CA ARG A 687 -14.91 23.56 20.11
C ARG A 687 -16.13 23.23 20.95
N ARG A 688 -16.00 23.41 22.27
CA ARG A 688 -17.16 23.49 23.15
C ARG A 688 -18.01 24.61 22.57
N ASN A 689 -19.23 24.29 22.14
CA ASN A 689 -20.21 25.28 21.69
C ASN A 689 -20.54 26.18 22.88
N THR A 690 -19.82 27.29 22.98
CA THR A 690 -20.29 28.47 23.71
C THR A 690 -21.02 29.35 22.71
N SER A 691 -22.24 28.94 22.38
CA SER A 691 -23.26 29.80 21.80
C SER A 691 -24.57 29.55 22.54
N GLN A 692 -24.53 29.76 23.85
CA GLN A 692 -25.62 30.31 24.64
C GLN A 692 -25.02 30.84 25.95
N GLN A 693 -24.74 32.14 25.99
CA GLN A 693 -24.87 33.07 27.12
C GLN A 693 -23.95 34.28 26.92
N THR A 694 -24.41 35.24 26.09
CA THR A 694 -24.53 36.59 26.62
C THR A 694 -25.67 36.56 27.63
N LEU A 695 -25.36 36.73 28.90
CA LEU A 695 -26.03 37.67 29.81
C LEU A 695 -25.41 37.58 31.21
N THR A 696 -24.87 38.74 31.63
CA THR A 696 -24.66 39.22 33.01
C THR A 696 -23.42 38.81 33.81
N SER A 697 -22.70 39.87 34.20
CA SER A 697 -22.12 40.12 35.54
C SER A 697 -20.64 39.78 35.81
N SER A 698 -19.85 40.87 35.78
CA SER A 698 -19.05 41.42 36.90
C SER A 698 -17.88 40.66 37.54
N LYS A 699 -16.81 41.45 37.71
CA LYS A 699 -15.90 41.56 38.88
C LYS A 699 -14.57 40.79 38.89
N ALA A 700 -13.51 41.61 38.82
CA ALA A 700 -12.49 41.82 39.85
C ALA A 700 -11.23 40.91 39.91
N ARG A 701 -10.11 41.53 39.52
CA ARG A 701 -8.98 41.94 40.41
C ARG A 701 -8.12 40.84 41.06
N ARG A 702 -6.83 40.77 40.66
CA ARG A 702 -5.57 40.75 41.50
C ARG A 702 -4.39 40.27 40.60
N MET A 703 -3.34 41.03 40.28
CA MET A 703 -2.24 41.61 41.09
C MET A 703 -1.49 40.61 41.98
N SER A 704 -0.26 40.24 41.58
CA SER A 704 0.99 40.30 42.37
C SER A 704 2.11 39.49 41.66
N HIS A 705 3.23 40.06 41.20
CA HIS A 705 4.40 40.65 41.89
C HIS A 705 5.55 39.65 42.18
N ARG A 706 6.78 40.16 41.97
CA ARG A 706 8.13 39.74 42.42
C ARG A 706 8.88 38.78 41.48
N LYS A 707 10.19 38.93 41.24
CA LYS A 707 11.24 39.88 41.69
C LYS A 707 12.50 39.57 40.85
N ASP A 708 13.21 40.60 40.38
CA ASP A 708 14.67 40.56 40.16
C ASP A 708 15.38 40.68 41.55
N PRO A 709 16.68 40.35 41.73
CA PRO A 709 17.77 41.19 41.19
C PRO A 709 19.14 40.50 40.86
N GLU A 710 19.85 41.15 39.92
CA GLU A 710 21.25 41.66 39.93
C GLU A 710 22.53 40.81 40.09
N SER A 711 23.53 41.31 39.33
CA SER A 711 25.01 41.35 39.51
C SER A 711 25.82 40.13 39.04
N ASP A 712 27.03 40.22 38.49
CA ASP A 712 27.89 41.26 37.87
C ASP A 712 29.16 40.49 37.37
N SER A 713 30.03 41.14 36.59
CA SER A 713 31.39 40.75 36.13
C SER A 713 31.57 40.00 34.79
N GLY A 714 32.22 40.69 33.83
CA GLY A 714 32.90 40.12 32.64
C GLY A 714 34.32 39.59 32.97
N PRO A 715 35.24 39.33 32.01
CA PRO A 715 35.24 39.65 30.57
C PRO A 715 35.57 38.45 29.61
N ASP A 716 35.46 38.73 28.31
CA ASP A 716 36.03 38.04 27.12
C ASP A 716 36.61 36.62 27.23
N ILE A 717 35.92 35.65 26.61
CA ILE A 717 36.54 34.41 26.09
C ILE A 717 36.03 34.12 24.68
N ASN A 718 36.98 34.10 23.76
CA ASN A 718 36.89 33.60 22.39
C ASN A 718 36.73 32.06 22.45
N LEU A 719 35.60 31.51 22.02
CA LEU A 719 35.38 30.06 21.91
C LEU A 719 34.89 29.68 20.52
N ASN A 720 35.83 29.13 19.73
CA ASN A 720 35.54 28.11 18.74
C ASN A 720 34.89 26.92 19.46
N PHE A 721 33.73 26.48 18.96
CA PHE A 721 33.23 25.14 19.20
C PHE A 721 32.78 24.54 17.87
N GLU A 722 33.67 23.74 17.28
CA GLU A 722 33.26 22.48 16.69
C GLU A 722 32.74 21.61 17.84
N ASP A 723 31.60 20.94 17.65
CA ASP A 723 31.37 19.73 18.41
C ASP A 723 30.70 18.64 17.59
N ASN A 724 31.34 17.48 17.71
CA ASN A 724 31.05 16.21 17.08
C ASN A 724 29.92 15.49 17.83
N LEU A 725 29.04 14.81 17.11
CA LEU A 725 28.20 13.74 17.66
C LEU A 725 28.49 12.43 16.90
N HIS A 726 29.56 11.75 17.31
CA HIS A 726 29.71 10.31 17.17
C HIS A 726 30.05 9.71 18.53
N GLY A 727 29.23 8.75 18.94
CA GLY A 727 29.39 7.94 20.14
C GLY A 727 28.87 6.54 19.86
N ASP A 728 29.59 5.81 19.01
CA ASP A 728 29.65 4.35 19.03
C ASP A 728 30.50 3.93 20.23
N ARG A 729 30.01 2.99 21.02
CA ARG A 729 30.80 2.22 21.98
C ARG A 729 30.98 0.82 21.39
N ASP A 730 32.19 0.52 20.97
CA ASP A 730 32.67 -0.85 20.90
C ASP A 730 33.95 -0.97 21.72
N SER A 731 33.99 -1.98 22.58
CA SER A 731 35.07 -2.25 23.51
C SER A 731 35.84 -3.47 23.04
N THR A 732 37.15 -3.34 22.82
CA THR A 732 38.05 -4.49 22.96
C THR A 732 39.40 -4.10 23.55
N VAL A 733 39.80 -4.93 24.51
CA VAL A 733 40.96 -4.83 25.40
C VAL A 733 42.16 -5.52 24.73
N THR A 734 43.23 -4.72 24.51
CA THR A 734 44.67 -4.99 24.65
C THR A 734 45.27 -6.36 24.28
N LYS A 735 46.34 -6.39 23.45
CA LYS A 735 47.76 -6.34 23.89
C LYS A 735 48.77 -6.61 22.75
N SER A 736 49.95 -6.00 22.95
CA SER A 736 51.30 -6.23 22.38
C SER A 736 51.69 -5.23 21.27
N LYS A 737 52.34 -4.10 21.61
CA LYS A 737 53.75 -3.85 22.02
C LYS A 737 54.81 -4.18 20.96
N ALA A 738 55.52 -3.11 20.58
CA ALA A 738 56.92 -2.98 20.14
C ALA A 738 57.04 -2.55 18.66
N SER A 739 57.88 -1.62 18.22
CA SER A 739 58.65 -0.56 18.87
C SER A 739 59.22 0.35 17.76
N LYS A 740 59.43 1.63 18.07
CA LYS A 740 60.51 2.51 17.58
C LYS A 740 60.49 3.04 16.12
N LYS A 741 60.36 4.38 16.11
CA LYS A 741 61.30 5.39 15.58
C LYS A 741 61.25 5.77 14.09
N ASN A 742 60.88 7.04 13.93
CA ASN A 742 61.55 8.10 13.16
C ASN A 742 61.53 8.07 11.63
N ALA A 743 61.04 9.21 11.12
CA ALA A 743 61.63 10.05 10.08
C ALA A 743 60.82 10.21 8.77
N ALA A 744 60.39 11.46 8.59
CA ALA A 744 60.19 12.24 7.37
C ALA A 744 59.17 11.77 6.30
N PRO A 745 58.32 12.69 5.80
CA PRO A 745 57.31 12.37 4.80
C PRO A 745 57.96 12.33 3.41
N LYS A 746 57.94 11.17 2.76
CA LYS A 746 58.08 11.08 1.30
C LYS A 746 56.70 10.99 0.68
N GLU A 747 56.43 11.91 -0.24
CA GLU A 747 55.37 11.81 -1.23
C GLU A 747 55.34 10.39 -1.81
N ARG A 748 54.21 9.70 -1.60
CA ARG A 748 53.94 8.41 -2.21
C ARG A 748 52.71 8.55 -3.09
N ILE A 749 52.98 8.64 -4.38
CA ILE A 749 52.06 8.35 -5.48
C ILE A 749 51.32 7.05 -5.14
N THR A 750 50.01 7.17 -4.93
CA THR A 750 49.09 6.03 -4.83
C THR A 750 48.35 5.89 -6.15
N ARG A 751 48.86 5.00 -7.01
CA ARG A 751 47.99 4.24 -7.91
C ARG A 751 47.22 3.25 -7.04
N ASN A 752 45.90 3.46 -6.94
CA ASN A 752 44.92 2.40 -6.72
C ASN A 752 43.56 2.91 -7.24
N SER A 753 43.33 2.62 -8.52
CA SER A 753 42.04 2.74 -9.20
C SER A 753 41.32 1.40 -9.12
N SER A 754 40.25 1.33 -8.33
CA SER A 754 39.15 0.35 -8.51
C SER A 754 37.84 0.94 -7.98
N SER A 755 37.07 1.46 -8.94
CA SER A 755 35.61 1.72 -8.97
C SER A 755 34.88 2.16 -7.70
N VAL A 756 34.99 3.46 -7.38
CA VAL A 756 33.90 4.21 -6.74
C VAL A 756 32.83 4.45 -7.79
N THR A 757 31.65 3.83 -7.66
CA THR A 757 30.46 4.19 -8.45
C THR A 757 30.17 5.68 -8.24
N SER A 758 30.18 6.44 -9.33
CA SER A 758 30.18 7.91 -9.35
C SER A 758 29.05 8.52 -8.52
N LEU A 759 29.39 9.02 -7.33
CA LEU A 759 28.67 10.13 -6.69
C LEU A 759 28.68 11.29 -7.70
N GLY A 760 27.54 11.60 -8.34
CA GLY A 760 27.40 12.86 -9.07
C GLY A 760 26.80 12.83 -10.47
N GLN A 761 25.82 11.96 -10.76
CA GLN A 761 24.98 12.19 -11.92
C GLN A 761 23.52 12.33 -11.50
N SER A 762 23.08 13.59 -11.37
CA SER A 762 21.70 13.92 -11.06
C SER A 762 20.77 13.33 -12.13
N LYS A 763 19.55 12.93 -11.73
CA LYS A 763 18.55 12.40 -12.67
C LYS A 763 18.31 13.35 -13.85
N PHE A 764 18.32 14.66 -13.57
CA PHE A 764 18.21 15.69 -14.59
C PHE A 764 19.36 15.65 -15.61
N LEU A 765 20.63 15.58 -15.17
CA LEU A 765 21.77 15.51 -16.10
C LEU A 765 21.74 14.25 -16.98
N ASN A 766 21.21 13.14 -16.46
CA ASN A 766 21.02 11.93 -17.26
C ASN A 766 19.91 12.08 -18.31
N ALA A 767 18.88 12.89 -18.03
CA ALA A 767 17.83 13.20 -19.00
C ALA A 767 18.30 14.14 -20.12
N LEU A 768 19.36 14.93 -19.90
CA LEU A 768 19.96 15.83 -20.90
C LEU A 768 21.01 15.18 -21.81
N ARG A 769 21.19 13.86 -21.76
CA ARG A 769 22.14 13.19 -22.65
C ARG A 769 21.68 13.26 -24.12
N PRO A 770 22.61 13.26 -25.10
CA PRO A 770 22.27 13.41 -26.52
C PRO A 770 21.25 12.38 -27.02
N GLU A 771 21.30 11.15 -26.50
CA GLU A 771 20.39 10.07 -26.89
C GLU A 771 18.96 10.35 -26.43
N CYS A 772 18.78 10.94 -25.25
CA CYS A 772 17.47 11.32 -24.72
C CYS A 772 16.88 12.49 -25.51
N ILE A 773 17.69 13.51 -25.83
CA ILE A 773 17.27 14.65 -26.66
C ILE A 773 16.86 14.19 -28.05
N SER A 774 17.62 13.24 -28.63
CA SER A 774 17.30 12.65 -29.94
C SER A 774 15.98 11.87 -29.93
N LYS A 775 15.69 11.14 -28.84
CA LYS A 775 14.37 10.46 -28.67
C LYS A 775 13.22 11.45 -28.57
N ILE A 776 13.41 12.57 -27.86
CA ILE A 776 12.41 13.63 -27.77
C ILE A 776 12.17 14.25 -29.14
N LEU A 777 13.23 14.51 -29.91
CA LEU A 777 13.12 14.98 -31.29
C LEU A 777 12.34 14.02 -32.19
N ALA A 778 12.63 12.73 -32.12
CA ALA A 778 11.89 11.72 -32.88
C ALA A 778 10.40 11.72 -32.51
N ALA A 779 10.10 11.70 -31.21
CA ALA A 779 8.73 11.75 -30.72
C ALA A 779 7.99 13.04 -31.14
N LEU A 780 8.68 14.18 -31.21
CA LEU A 780 8.10 15.44 -31.68
C LEU A 780 7.86 15.46 -33.19
N LYS A 781 8.72 14.80 -33.99
CA LYS A 781 8.51 14.64 -35.44
C LYS A 781 7.30 13.76 -35.76
N ASP A 782 7.03 12.78 -34.91
CA ASP A 782 5.91 11.85 -35.06
C ASP A 782 4.58 12.41 -34.54
N LEU A 783 4.57 13.60 -33.93
CA LEU A 783 3.32 14.23 -33.49
C LEU A 783 2.49 14.66 -34.72
N PRO A 784 1.25 14.17 -34.85
CA PRO A 784 0.37 14.57 -35.95
C PRO A 784 0.10 16.08 -35.87
N ILE A 785 0.39 16.79 -36.96
CA ILE A 785 0.18 18.23 -37.07
C ILE A 785 -1.28 18.42 -37.45
N ASP A 786 -2.12 18.61 -36.44
CA ASP A 786 -3.53 18.96 -36.66
C ASP A 786 -3.60 20.35 -37.30
N ASN A 787 -4.01 20.39 -38.57
CA ASN A 787 -4.10 21.61 -39.38
C ASN A 787 -5.38 22.41 -39.12
N THR A 788 -6.22 22.02 -38.15
CA THR A 788 -7.49 22.69 -37.86
C THR A 788 -7.29 23.79 -36.81
N PRO A 789 -7.61 25.05 -37.12
CA PRO A 789 -7.37 26.15 -36.21
C PRO A 789 -8.39 26.18 -35.07
N SER A 790 -7.91 26.17 -33.84
CA SER A 790 -8.70 26.68 -32.73
C SER A 790 -8.83 28.21 -32.90
N GLN A 791 -10.00 28.68 -33.35
CA GLN A 791 -10.27 30.12 -33.59
C GLN A 791 -10.26 31.01 -32.33
N GLY A 792 -9.97 30.46 -31.14
CA GLY A 792 -9.65 31.27 -29.97
C GLY A 792 -8.15 31.58 -29.96
N GLN A 793 -7.76 32.82 -30.28
CA GLN A 793 -6.44 33.34 -29.90
C GLN A 793 -6.30 33.22 -28.38
N SER A 794 -5.73 32.11 -27.91
CA SER A 794 -5.17 32.04 -26.57
C SER A 794 -4.06 33.08 -26.53
N LYS A 795 -4.33 34.25 -25.95
CA LYS A 795 -3.26 35.17 -25.55
C LYS A 795 -2.36 34.39 -24.60
N TRP A 796 -1.20 34.00 -25.11
CA TRP A 796 -0.14 33.37 -24.34
C TRP A 796 0.28 34.33 -23.22
N LEU A 797 0.90 33.77 -22.17
CA LEU A 797 1.51 34.64 -21.16
C LEU A 797 2.57 35.47 -21.87
N ASP A 798 2.29 36.77 -21.97
CA ASP A 798 3.20 37.72 -22.58
C ASP A 798 4.31 38.01 -21.56
N VAL A 799 5.37 37.22 -21.61
CA VAL A 799 6.53 37.39 -20.72
C VAL A 799 7.21 38.74 -20.96
N SER A 800 7.12 39.31 -22.17
CA SER A 800 7.54 40.68 -22.44
C SER A 800 6.71 41.69 -21.65
N LEU A 801 5.39 41.51 -21.54
CA LEU A 801 4.55 42.37 -20.71
C LEU A 801 4.89 42.26 -19.22
N ILE A 802 5.18 41.05 -18.71
CA ILE A 802 5.68 40.87 -17.34
C ILE A 802 7.02 41.62 -17.18
N SER A 803 7.94 41.46 -18.11
CA SER A 803 9.23 42.15 -18.09
C SER A 803 9.08 43.68 -18.13
N GLU A 804 8.16 44.20 -18.94
CA GLU A 804 7.86 45.63 -19.05
C GLU A 804 7.33 46.18 -17.73
N ILE A 805 6.36 45.49 -17.11
CA ILE A 805 5.80 45.84 -15.81
C ILE A 805 6.90 45.86 -14.74
N LEU A 806 7.76 44.84 -14.72
CA LEU A 806 8.84 44.70 -13.73
C LEU A 806 10.00 45.68 -13.96
N SER A 807 10.10 46.30 -15.15
CA SER A 807 11.10 47.31 -15.45
C SER A 807 10.76 48.69 -14.85
N GLN A 808 9.55 48.86 -14.30
CA GLN A 808 9.17 50.10 -13.64
C GLN A 808 9.87 50.24 -12.28
N PRO A 809 10.44 51.42 -11.96
CA PRO A 809 11.21 51.62 -10.73
C PRO A 809 10.35 51.77 -9.46
N VAL A 810 9.02 51.79 -9.59
CA VAL A 810 8.09 52.00 -8.47
C VAL A 810 7.21 50.77 -8.32
N ILE A 811 7.07 50.27 -7.09
CA ILE A 811 6.07 49.24 -6.81
C ILE A 811 4.67 49.84 -6.99
N SER A 812 4.01 49.49 -8.08
CA SER A 812 2.65 49.91 -8.41
C SER A 812 1.68 48.73 -8.40
N CYS A 813 0.39 49.03 -8.57
CA CYS A 813 -0.65 48.02 -8.80
C CYS A 813 -0.38 47.14 -10.04
N ASP A 814 0.49 47.55 -10.97
CA ASP A 814 0.81 46.77 -12.16
C ASP A 814 1.59 45.49 -11.84
N ILE A 815 2.38 45.46 -10.77
CA ILE A 815 3.04 44.22 -10.31
C ILE A 815 2.02 43.19 -9.84
N ARG A 816 0.92 43.65 -9.23
CA ARG A 816 -0.20 42.77 -8.86
C ARG A 816 -0.80 42.14 -10.12
N ARG A 817 -0.90 42.89 -11.23
CA ARG A 817 -1.32 42.38 -12.54
C ARG A 817 -0.35 41.33 -13.07
N ALA A 818 0.96 41.53 -12.96
CA ALA A 818 1.96 40.52 -13.36
C ALA A 818 1.85 39.22 -12.53
N CYS A 819 1.67 39.31 -11.21
CA CYS A 819 1.49 38.14 -10.35
C CYS A 819 0.16 37.41 -10.63
N GLN A 820 -0.91 38.16 -10.90
CA GLN A 820 -2.20 37.60 -11.33
C GLN A 820 -2.12 36.92 -12.69
N LEU A 821 -1.36 37.48 -13.63
CA LEU A 821 -1.08 36.85 -14.93
C LEU A 821 -0.32 35.54 -14.73
N TYR A 822 0.71 35.52 -13.89
CA TYR A 822 1.41 34.29 -13.50
C TYR A 822 0.47 33.25 -12.88
N ALA A 823 -0.31 33.64 -11.86
CA ALA A 823 -1.20 32.74 -11.13
C ALA A 823 -2.36 32.20 -11.99
N SER A 824 -2.94 33.05 -12.85
CA SER A 824 -3.97 32.62 -13.80
C SER A 824 -3.40 31.68 -14.86
N TYR A 825 -2.16 31.93 -15.30
CA TYR A 825 -1.49 31.09 -16.29
C TYR A 825 -1.01 29.77 -15.71
N SER A 826 -0.61 29.69 -14.44
CA SER A 826 -0.19 28.43 -13.79
C SER A 826 -1.35 27.44 -13.59
N GLN A 827 -2.57 27.97 -13.53
CA GLN A 827 -3.80 27.19 -13.41
C GLN A 827 -4.39 26.79 -14.78
N LYS A 828 -3.89 27.37 -15.87
CA LYS A 828 -4.35 27.06 -17.23
C LYS A 828 -3.96 25.61 -17.54
N LYS A 829 -4.90 24.82 -18.04
CA LYS A 829 -4.61 23.49 -18.57
C LYS A 829 -4.52 23.61 -20.08
N THR A 830 -3.41 23.15 -20.61
CA THR A 830 -3.12 23.09 -22.05
C THR A 830 -3.52 21.73 -22.59
N ILE A 831 -3.93 21.72 -23.86
CA ILE A 831 -4.59 20.57 -24.48
C ILE A 831 -3.58 19.71 -25.23
N SER A 832 -2.59 20.33 -25.86
CA SER A 832 -1.48 19.59 -26.48
C SER A 832 -0.30 19.49 -25.51
N LYS A 833 0.46 18.40 -25.65
CA LYS A 833 1.73 18.22 -24.92
C LYS A 833 2.70 19.38 -25.21
N LEU A 834 2.72 19.88 -26.45
CA LEU A 834 3.59 20.98 -26.86
C LEU A 834 3.17 22.31 -26.23
N ASP A 835 1.87 22.59 -26.15
CA ASP A 835 1.35 23.77 -25.46
C ASP A 835 1.65 23.70 -23.97
N LEU A 836 1.57 22.50 -23.38
CA LEU A 836 1.93 22.29 -21.97
C LEU A 836 3.40 22.55 -21.72
N GLN A 837 4.28 22.04 -22.57
CA GLN A 837 5.71 22.30 -22.49
C GLN A 837 6.02 23.79 -22.66
N PHE A 838 5.37 24.47 -23.61
CA PHE A 838 5.54 25.90 -23.81
C PHE A 838 5.01 26.70 -22.62
N GLN A 839 3.86 26.31 -22.09
CA GLN A 839 3.28 26.92 -20.90
C GLN A 839 4.19 26.75 -19.68
N GLN A 840 4.71 25.54 -19.47
CA GLN A 840 5.70 25.23 -18.44
C GLN A 840 6.94 26.11 -18.61
N LYS A 841 7.49 26.23 -19.83
CA LYS A 841 8.59 27.16 -20.14
C LYS A 841 8.25 28.60 -19.72
N GLN A 842 7.10 29.14 -20.15
CA GLN A 842 6.70 30.51 -19.83
C GLN A 842 6.49 30.72 -18.32
N LEU A 843 5.98 29.71 -17.61
CA LEU A 843 5.85 29.74 -16.15
C LEU A 843 7.22 29.74 -15.46
N LEU A 844 8.15 28.90 -15.91
CA LEU A 844 9.51 28.88 -15.36
C LEU A 844 10.20 30.24 -15.58
N LEU A 845 10.10 30.82 -16.78
CA LEU A 845 10.66 32.14 -17.11
C LEU A 845 10.04 33.26 -16.27
N SER A 846 8.71 33.29 -16.18
CA SER A 846 8.01 34.30 -15.40
C SER A 846 8.35 34.20 -13.91
N ASN A 847 8.50 32.97 -13.39
CA ASN A 847 8.95 32.76 -12.01
C ASN A 847 10.34 33.34 -11.80
N VAL A 848 11.28 33.15 -12.73
CA VAL A 848 12.62 33.77 -12.67
C VAL A 848 12.52 35.29 -12.62
N LEU A 849 11.84 35.91 -13.58
CA LEU A 849 11.75 37.37 -13.67
C LEU A 849 11.12 37.99 -12.41
N LEU A 850 10.05 37.38 -11.90
CA LEU A 850 9.39 37.83 -10.69
C LEU A 850 10.36 37.78 -9.50
N TRP A 851 11.00 36.64 -9.26
CA TRP A 851 11.90 36.48 -8.11
C TRP A 851 13.15 37.37 -8.21
N GLU A 852 13.70 37.58 -9.41
CA GLU A 852 14.84 38.50 -9.60
C GLU A 852 14.47 39.95 -9.32
N TRP A 853 13.31 40.38 -9.83
CA TRP A 853 12.77 41.69 -9.52
C TRP A 853 12.56 41.86 -8.02
N LEU A 854 11.93 40.88 -7.36
CA LEU A 854 11.66 40.93 -5.92
C LEU A 854 12.96 40.99 -5.09
N ASP A 855 13.93 40.13 -5.41
CA ASP A 855 15.24 40.12 -4.75
C ASP A 855 15.94 41.49 -4.90
N SER A 856 15.90 42.07 -6.11
CA SER A 856 16.49 43.39 -6.40
C SER A 856 15.83 44.53 -5.64
N VAL A 857 14.49 44.57 -5.66
CA VAL A 857 13.72 45.63 -5.01
C VAL A 857 13.82 45.56 -3.48
N LEU A 858 13.78 44.35 -2.91
CA LEU A 858 13.99 44.15 -1.48
C LEU A 858 15.40 44.54 -1.03
N GLU A 859 16.41 44.21 -1.84
CA GLU A 859 17.78 44.62 -1.60
C GLU A 859 17.93 46.15 -1.63
N GLN A 860 17.28 46.83 -2.57
CA GLN A 860 17.24 48.29 -2.63
C GLN A 860 16.49 48.90 -1.44
N ALA A 861 15.32 48.36 -1.10
CA ALA A 861 14.51 48.80 0.04
C ALA A 861 15.26 48.65 1.37
N TYR A 862 16.05 47.58 1.52
CA TYR A 862 16.89 47.40 2.70
C TYR A 862 18.00 48.44 2.80
N ARG A 863 18.57 48.87 1.67
CA ARG A 863 19.56 49.96 1.64
C ARG A 863 18.94 51.32 1.97
N SER A 864 17.66 51.51 1.63
CA SER A 864 16.91 52.74 1.90
C SER A 864 15.91 52.60 3.05
N LYS A 865 16.13 51.69 4.01
CA LYS A 865 15.14 51.40 5.07
C LYS A 865 14.87 52.56 6.03
N ASP A 866 15.78 53.53 6.05
CA ASP A 866 15.65 54.77 6.83
C ASP A 866 14.94 55.90 6.08
N ASP A 867 14.71 55.73 4.77
CA ASP A 867 13.94 56.67 3.96
C ASP A 867 12.44 56.44 4.13
N ILE A 868 11.81 57.32 4.92
CA ILE A 868 10.37 57.26 5.20
C ILE A 868 9.49 57.48 3.96
N SER A 869 10.04 58.02 2.87
CA SER A 869 9.31 58.17 1.60
C SER A 869 9.25 56.87 0.81
N ASN A 870 10.17 55.93 1.07
CA ASN A 870 10.13 54.58 0.50
C ASN A 870 9.32 53.66 1.41
N GLY A 871 8.06 53.43 1.07
CA GLY A 871 7.17 52.59 1.87
C GLY A 871 7.66 51.13 2.04
N LEU A 872 8.43 50.57 1.10
CA LEU A 872 9.10 49.28 1.33
C LEU A 872 10.28 49.38 2.30
N GLY A 873 11.00 50.49 2.31
CA GLY A 873 12.03 50.75 3.31
C GLY A 873 11.43 50.77 4.72
N VAL A 874 10.28 51.44 4.87
CA VAL A 874 9.48 51.43 6.11
C VAL A 874 9.04 50.02 6.49
N LEU A 875 8.63 49.19 5.52
CA LEU A 875 8.30 47.79 5.77
C LEU A 875 9.51 47.00 6.28
N VAL A 876 10.66 47.11 5.61
CA VAL A 876 11.90 46.40 5.99
C VAL A 876 12.31 46.77 7.42
N ARG A 877 12.32 48.06 7.73
CA ARG A 877 12.60 48.55 9.09
C ARG A 877 11.62 48.00 10.11
N ARG A 878 10.32 47.99 9.78
CA ARG A 878 9.29 47.46 10.67
C ARG A 878 9.44 45.96 10.91
N VAL A 879 9.78 45.19 9.88
CA VAL A 879 10.07 43.75 10.00
C VAL A 879 11.28 43.52 10.90
N GLU A 880 12.35 44.29 10.72
CA GLU A 880 13.55 44.19 11.55
C GLU A 880 13.25 44.45 13.03
N GLU A 881 12.45 45.47 13.35
CA GLU A 881 11.95 45.74 14.70
C GLU A 881 11.13 44.56 15.26
N VAL A 882 10.20 44.03 14.47
CA VAL A 882 9.33 42.92 14.88
C VAL A 882 10.14 41.64 15.12
N LEU A 883 11.11 41.35 14.26
CA LEU A 883 12.02 40.21 14.44
C LEU A 883 13.00 40.42 15.60
N ALA A 884 13.35 41.66 15.95
CA ALA A 884 14.20 41.94 17.11
C ALA A 884 13.43 41.75 18.42
N VAL A 885 12.17 42.21 18.48
CA VAL A 885 11.35 42.19 19.70
C VAL A 885 10.54 40.89 19.85
N GLN A 886 10.32 40.15 18.77
CA GLN A 886 9.53 38.90 18.74
C GLN A 886 8.11 39.08 19.29
N THR A 887 7.43 40.15 18.86
CA THR A 887 6.03 40.43 19.23
C THR A 887 5.07 40.11 18.10
N ASN A 888 3.80 39.87 18.44
CA ASN A 888 2.74 39.79 17.45
C ASN A 888 2.67 41.12 16.68
N ALA A 889 2.58 41.06 15.36
CA ALA A 889 2.51 42.24 14.51
C ALA A 889 1.54 42.03 13.34
N GLU A 890 0.89 43.11 12.95
CA GLU A 890 0.02 43.19 11.78
C GLU A 890 0.69 44.09 10.73
N PHE A 891 0.80 43.60 9.50
CA PHE A 891 1.39 44.32 8.38
C PHE A 891 0.30 44.51 7.30
N ASP A 892 -0.33 45.69 7.29
CA ASP A 892 -1.33 46.09 6.28
C ASP A 892 -0.64 46.74 5.08
N ALA A 893 -0.81 46.16 3.88
CA ALA A 893 -0.18 46.62 2.65
C ALA A 893 -0.40 48.11 2.37
N ALA A 894 -1.57 48.66 2.70
CA ALA A 894 -1.90 50.08 2.49
C ALA A 894 -1.03 51.04 3.30
N SER A 895 -0.38 50.55 4.36
CA SER A 895 0.56 51.33 5.17
C SER A 895 1.95 51.45 4.53
N PHE A 896 2.27 50.61 3.55
CA PHE A 896 3.62 50.47 3.00
C PHE A 896 3.68 50.62 1.47
N ILE A 897 2.57 50.42 0.76
CA ILE A 897 2.54 50.46 -0.71
C ILE A 897 1.29 51.23 -1.14
N SER A 898 1.50 52.30 -1.90
CA SER A 898 0.40 53.11 -2.44
C SER A 898 -0.42 52.29 -3.44
N GLY A 899 -1.74 52.48 -3.43
CA GLY A 899 -2.68 51.77 -4.30
C GLY A 899 -3.37 50.57 -3.64
N PHE A 900 -2.96 50.13 -2.44
CA PHE A 900 -3.75 49.21 -1.62
C PHE A 900 -4.81 49.98 -0.81
N GLN A 901 -6.01 49.40 -0.70
CA GLN A 901 -7.00 49.91 0.24
C GLN A 901 -6.69 49.43 1.66
N PRO A 902 -7.01 50.21 2.71
CA PRO A 902 -6.83 49.78 4.10
C PRO A 902 -7.48 48.42 4.34
N ARG A 903 -6.72 47.49 4.92
CA ARG A 903 -7.09 46.10 5.21
C ARG A 903 -7.39 45.24 3.98
N GLU A 904 -7.01 45.67 2.78
CA GLU A 904 -7.17 44.88 1.56
C GLU A 904 -6.31 43.60 1.59
N SER A 905 -5.06 43.71 2.09
CA SER A 905 -4.20 42.56 2.32
C SER A 905 -3.34 42.78 3.57
N VAL A 906 -3.53 41.90 4.55
CA VAL A 906 -2.97 42.05 5.89
C VAL A 906 -2.25 40.78 6.29
N TYR A 907 -0.94 40.87 6.50
CA TYR A 907 -0.13 39.76 6.99
C TYR A 907 -0.01 39.82 8.51
N ILE A 908 -0.39 38.74 9.20
CA ILE A 908 -0.33 38.64 10.67
C ILE A 908 0.86 37.77 11.07
N TYR A 909 1.83 38.35 11.76
CA TYR A 909 2.93 37.64 12.38
C TYR A 909 2.60 37.23 13.81
N ALA A 910 2.73 35.94 14.09
CA ALA A 910 2.74 35.39 15.43
C ALA A 910 4.12 34.75 15.69
N PRO A 911 4.87 35.17 16.72
CA PRO A 911 6.18 34.62 17.04
C PRO A 911 6.10 33.11 17.29
N ARG A 912 7.01 32.36 16.68
CA ARG A 912 7.23 30.95 17.03
C ARG A 912 8.20 30.86 18.20
N SER A 913 8.23 29.73 18.92
CA SER A 913 9.08 29.51 20.11
C SER A 913 10.59 29.58 19.85
N PHE A 914 11.02 29.81 18.61
CA PHE A 914 12.42 29.91 18.23
C PHE A 914 12.88 31.37 18.31
N LYS A 915 13.78 31.68 19.25
CA LYS A 915 14.36 33.01 19.38
C LYS A 915 15.45 33.18 18.33
N TYR A 916 15.35 34.21 17.50
CA TYR A 916 16.46 34.64 16.66
C TYR A 916 17.50 35.33 17.56
N ASN A 917 18.68 34.73 17.71
CA ASN A 917 19.75 35.32 18.52
C ASN A 917 20.30 36.62 17.91
N THR A 918 20.23 36.76 16.59
CA THR A 918 20.54 37.98 15.85
C THR A 918 19.61 38.10 14.64
N VAL A 919 19.06 39.30 14.41
CA VAL A 919 18.27 39.61 13.21
C VAL A 919 19.24 39.91 12.08
N SER A 920 19.49 38.93 11.22
CA SER A 920 20.34 39.11 10.05
C SER A 920 19.58 39.77 8.91
N LYS A 921 20.29 40.50 8.04
CA LYS A 921 19.74 41.03 6.78
C LYS A 921 18.96 39.98 5.99
N THR A 922 19.54 38.77 5.84
CA THR A 922 18.89 37.66 5.12
C THR A 922 17.55 37.27 5.76
N CYS A 923 17.47 37.23 7.09
CA CYS A 923 16.23 36.92 7.81
C CYS A 923 15.16 37.98 7.55
N VAL A 924 15.55 39.27 7.61
CA VAL A 924 14.65 40.39 7.32
C VAL A 924 14.12 40.31 5.89
N LEU A 925 14.99 40.13 4.90
CA LEU A 925 14.59 40.06 3.49
C LEU A 925 13.70 38.85 3.19
N GLN A 926 13.99 37.69 3.77
CA GLN A 926 13.17 36.49 3.61
C GLN A 926 11.78 36.68 4.24
N PHE A 927 11.71 37.34 5.39
CA PHE A 927 10.44 37.66 6.03
C PHE A 927 9.64 38.70 5.24
N CYS A 928 10.29 39.74 4.72
CA CYS A 928 9.66 40.68 3.79
C CYS A 928 9.15 39.97 2.52
N SER A 929 9.90 39.00 1.97
CA SER A 929 9.45 38.20 0.83
C SER A 929 8.17 37.43 1.13
N THR A 930 8.04 36.89 2.35
CA THR A 930 6.82 36.18 2.79
C THR A 930 5.62 37.12 2.93
N ILE A 931 5.85 38.36 3.38
CA ILE A 931 4.80 39.38 3.45
C ILE A 931 4.35 39.77 2.04
N LEU A 932 5.31 40.02 1.13
CA LEU A 932 5.01 40.40 -0.25
C LEU A 932 4.35 39.26 -1.02
N GLU A 933 4.71 38.00 -0.73
CA GLU A 933 3.99 36.82 -1.21
C GLU A 933 2.50 36.92 -0.90
N HIS A 934 2.17 37.21 0.36
CA HIS A 934 0.80 37.35 0.82
C HIS A 934 0.08 38.55 0.18
N TRP A 935 0.76 39.69 0.03
CA TRP A 935 0.15 40.91 -0.51
C TRP A 935 -0.13 40.85 -2.01
N PHE A 936 0.74 40.21 -2.78
CA PHE A 936 0.66 40.19 -4.25
C PHE A 936 0.13 38.87 -4.83
N ASN A 937 -0.14 37.85 -4.00
CA ASN A 937 -0.30 36.45 -4.44
C ASN A 937 0.89 36.01 -5.31
N PHE A 938 2.09 36.33 -4.85
CA PHE A 938 3.34 35.96 -5.52
C PHE A 938 3.45 34.42 -5.58
N PRO A 939 4.22 33.84 -6.52
CA PRO A 939 4.63 32.44 -6.41
C PRO A 939 5.13 32.16 -4.99
N PRO A 940 4.78 31.03 -4.35
CA PRO A 940 5.14 30.82 -2.96
C PRO A 940 6.67 30.80 -2.76
N VAL A 941 7.18 31.16 -1.57
CA VAL A 941 8.64 31.20 -1.30
C VAL A 941 9.34 29.86 -1.58
N ASP A 942 8.63 28.74 -1.51
CA ASP A 942 9.15 27.43 -1.91
C ASP A 942 9.27 27.24 -3.44
N CYS A 943 8.95 28.25 -4.25
CA CYS A 943 9.25 28.31 -5.68
C CYS A 943 10.50 29.17 -5.97
N GLN A 944 11.10 29.82 -4.97
CA GLN A 944 12.29 30.68 -5.15
C GLN A 944 13.52 29.87 -5.58
N TRP A 945 13.71 28.68 -5.00
CA TRP A 945 14.81 27.80 -5.39
C TRP A 945 14.61 27.24 -6.81
N THR A 946 13.37 27.10 -7.28
CA THR A 946 13.06 26.84 -8.69
C THR A 946 13.57 27.98 -9.57
N ALA A 947 13.28 29.24 -9.23
CA ALA A 947 13.80 30.39 -9.99
C ALA A 947 15.34 30.41 -10.04
N TRP A 948 16.02 30.21 -8.91
CA TRP A 948 17.49 30.15 -8.90
C TRP A 948 18.04 29.02 -9.78
N PHE A 949 17.43 27.84 -9.76
CA PHE A 949 17.83 26.71 -10.60
C PHE A 949 17.60 27.00 -12.08
N ILE A 950 16.42 27.51 -12.45
CA ILE A 950 16.09 27.86 -13.83
C ILE A 950 17.01 28.95 -14.36
N ARG A 951 17.40 29.94 -13.55
CA ARG A 951 18.39 30.94 -13.95
C ARG A 951 19.72 30.29 -14.31
N GLU A 952 20.24 29.41 -13.47
CA GLU A 952 21.48 28.69 -13.78
C GLU A 952 21.31 27.81 -15.03
N LEU A 953 20.13 27.24 -15.29
CA LEU A 953 19.87 26.55 -16.55
C LEU A 953 19.96 27.50 -17.76
N ILE A 954 19.33 28.67 -17.68
CA ILE A 954 19.34 29.67 -18.76
C ILE A 954 20.76 30.17 -19.02
N ASP A 955 21.52 30.51 -17.96
CA ASP A 955 22.87 31.05 -18.07
C ASP A 955 23.84 30.07 -18.76
N TYR A 956 23.70 28.76 -18.49
CA TYR A 956 24.61 27.74 -19.04
C TYR A 956 24.10 27.10 -20.34
N LEU A 957 22.79 26.88 -20.48
CA LEU A 957 22.20 26.10 -21.57
C LEU A 957 21.34 26.91 -22.54
N GLY A 958 20.93 28.13 -22.16
CA GLY A 958 19.92 28.91 -22.87
C GLY A 958 18.49 28.59 -22.42
N GLU A 959 17.54 29.45 -22.81
CA GLU A 959 16.13 29.32 -22.45
C GLU A 959 15.41 28.16 -23.16
N GLU A 960 16.02 27.60 -24.20
CA GLU A 960 15.44 26.54 -25.02
C GLU A 960 15.35 25.21 -24.25
N VAL A 961 16.21 25.00 -23.24
CA VAL A 961 16.16 23.79 -22.39
C VAL A 961 14.86 23.68 -21.58
N LEU A 962 14.16 24.81 -21.38
CA LEU A 962 12.96 24.86 -20.54
C LEU A 962 11.73 24.23 -21.21
N ILE A 963 11.80 23.93 -22.50
CA ILE A 963 10.74 23.20 -23.20
C ILE A 963 10.71 21.70 -22.86
N LEU A 964 11.75 21.19 -22.21
CA LEU A 964 11.86 19.76 -21.88
C LEU A 964 11.10 19.43 -20.58
N ASP A 965 10.31 18.35 -20.61
CA ASP A 965 9.58 17.83 -19.43
C ASP A 965 10.52 17.62 -18.23
N CYS A 966 11.77 17.19 -18.48
CA CYS A 966 12.74 16.97 -17.43
C CYS A 966 13.21 18.25 -16.73
N ALA A 967 13.16 19.42 -17.39
CA ALA A 967 13.50 20.71 -16.77
C ALA A 967 12.38 21.14 -15.81
N TRP A 968 11.12 20.94 -16.20
CA TRP A 968 9.95 21.16 -15.33
C TRP A 968 9.99 20.26 -14.08
N GLU A 969 10.15 18.95 -14.28
CA GLU A 969 10.23 17.97 -13.19
C GLU A 969 11.44 18.22 -12.27
N ALA A 970 12.59 18.62 -12.84
CA ALA A 970 13.75 18.98 -12.05
C ALA A 970 13.49 20.24 -11.22
N GLY A 971 12.80 21.23 -11.77
CA GLY A 971 12.39 22.45 -11.07
C GLY A 971 11.47 22.17 -9.88
N LEU A 972 10.47 21.30 -10.03
CA LEU A 972 9.58 20.91 -8.93
C LEU A 972 10.26 20.04 -7.85
N HIS A 973 11.34 19.35 -8.21
CA HIS A 973 11.96 18.31 -7.37
C HIS A 973 13.49 18.46 -7.22
N ILE A 974 14.02 19.69 -7.17
CA ILE A 974 15.47 20.01 -7.13
C ILE A 974 16.23 19.20 -6.07
N ASN A 975 15.67 19.04 -4.86
CA ASN A 975 16.32 18.22 -3.81
C ASN A 975 16.64 16.80 -4.28
N GLN A 976 15.68 16.13 -4.94
CA GLN A 976 15.83 14.73 -5.37
C GLN A 976 16.47 14.60 -6.75
N HIS A 977 16.17 15.52 -7.67
CA HIS A 977 16.50 15.40 -9.10
C HIS A 977 17.79 16.13 -9.49
N VAL A 978 18.20 17.12 -8.71
CA VAL A 978 19.34 18.00 -8.99
C VAL A 978 20.42 17.84 -7.91
N LEU A 979 20.10 18.13 -6.66
CA LEU A 979 21.07 18.17 -5.55
C LEU A 979 21.35 16.80 -4.92
N CYS A 980 20.51 15.80 -5.17
CA CYS A 980 20.57 14.47 -4.55
C CYS A 980 20.61 14.53 -3.00
N ARG A 981 19.83 15.45 -2.42
CA ARG A 981 19.69 15.67 -0.97
C ARG A 981 18.32 15.18 -0.46
N GLY A 982 18.21 14.97 0.85
CA GLY A 982 16.94 14.58 1.49
C GLY A 982 15.83 15.63 1.29
N LYS A 983 14.55 15.19 1.33
CA LYS A 983 13.38 16.04 1.03
C LYS A 983 13.25 17.31 1.90
N ASN A 984 13.83 17.29 3.10
CA ASN A 984 13.67 18.34 4.12
C ASN A 984 14.88 19.28 4.23
N VAL A 985 15.86 19.17 3.34
CA VAL A 985 17.04 20.05 3.38
C VAL A 985 16.66 21.40 2.80
N VAL A 986 16.93 22.47 3.55
CA VAL A 986 16.78 23.86 3.10
C VAL A 986 17.74 24.10 1.94
N ILE A 987 17.20 24.45 0.77
CA ILE A 987 17.98 24.78 -0.41
C ILE A 987 18.36 26.26 -0.32
N LYS A 988 19.65 26.54 -0.42
CA LYS A 988 20.20 27.88 -0.50
C LYS A 988 20.70 28.14 -1.91
N GLN A 989 20.75 29.40 -2.33
CA GLN A 989 21.22 29.78 -3.67
C GLN A 989 22.65 29.28 -3.93
N GLU A 990 23.52 29.26 -2.91
CA GLU A 990 24.91 28.78 -3.05
C GLU A 990 24.96 27.29 -3.39
N HIS A 991 24.00 26.49 -2.92
CA HIS A 991 23.93 25.06 -3.26
C HIS A 991 23.69 24.86 -4.76
N ILE A 992 22.80 25.65 -5.36
CA ILE A 992 22.48 25.58 -6.79
C ILE A 992 23.64 26.10 -7.62
N LYS A 993 24.24 27.24 -7.26
CA LYS A 993 25.44 27.79 -7.92
C LYS A 993 26.65 26.85 -7.87
N ALA A 994 26.87 26.20 -6.73
CA ALA A 994 27.94 25.21 -6.61
C ALA A 994 27.67 24.00 -7.51
N TRP A 995 26.42 23.53 -7.58
CA TRP A 995 26.02 22.44 -8.46
C TRP A 995 26.18 22.82 -9.94
N SER A 996 25.67 23.97 -10.37
CA SER A 996 25.75 24.41 -11.78
C SER A 996 27.20 24.58 -12.22
N LYS A 997 28.03 25.24 -11.41
CA LYS A 997 29.47 25.39 -11.66
C LYS A 997 30.20 24.04 -11.72
N THR A 998 29.80 23.07 -10.91
CA THR A 998 30.49 21.77 -10.84
C THR A 998 30.10 20.85 -11.99
N TYR A 999 28.82 20.79 -12.33
CA TYR A 999 28.25 19.79 -13.22
C TYR A 999 27.75 20.38 -14.54
N LEU A 1000 26.97 21.46 -14.47
CA LEU A 1000 26.37 22.07 -15.65
C LEU A 1000 27.44 22.71 -16.55
N SER A 1001 28.40 23.44 -15.99
CA SER A 1001 29.52 24.05 -16.73
C SER A 1001 30.35 23.06 -17.57
N LYS A 1002 30.39 21.79 -17.15
CA LYS A 1002 31.13 20.71 -17.80
C LYS A 1002 30.27 19.91 -18.77
N HIS A 1003 28.96 20.14 -18.78
CA HIS A 1003 28.02 19.42 -19.62
C HIS A 1003 28.28 19.73 -21.11
N HIS A 1004 28.11 18.73 -21.98
CA HIS A 1004 28.45 18.87 -23.41
C HIS A 1004 27.63 19.97 -24.11
N LEU A 1005 26.37 20.17 -23.68
CA LEU A 1005 25.50 21.27 -24.15
C LEU A 1005 26.07 22.68 -23.86
N CYS A 1006 26.95 22.84 -22.86
CA CYS A 1006 27.53 24.13 -22.48
C CYS A 1006 28.84 24.47 -23.23
N LYS A 1007 29.49 23.48 -23.88
CA LYS A 1007 30.88 23.62 -24.34
C LYS A 1007 31.04 24.51 -25.58
N THR A 1008 30.03 24.63 -26.43
CA THR A 1008 30.00 25.58 -27.55
C THR A 1008 28.55 25.99 -27.86
N SER A 1009 28.33 27.27 -28.15
CA SER A 1009 27.08 27.77 -28.74
C SER A 1009 26.71 27.06 -30.06
N HIS A 1010 27.71 26.44 -30.70
CA HIS A 1010 27.58 25.67 -31.94
C HIS A 1010 27.51 24.15 -31.75
N SER A 1011 27.36 23.62 -30.53
CA SER A 1011 27.22 22.17 -30.37
C SER A 1011 25.95 21.69 -31.09
N GLN A 1012 26.05 20.56 -31.79
CA GLN A 1012 24.94 19.99 -32.57
C GLN A 1012 23.70 19.74 -31.70
N ASP A 1013 23.90 19.33 -30.44
CA ASP A 1013 22.81 19.10 -29.49
C ASP A 1013 22.15 20.40 -28.99
N ARG A 1014 22.92 21.49 -28.85
CA ARG A 1014 22.33 22.81 -28.57
C ARG A 1014 21.57 23.34 -29.77
N GLN A 1015 22.09 23.17 -31.00
CA GLN A 1015 21.36 23.51 -32.21
C GLN A 1015 20.05 22.73 -32.32
N ARG A 1016 20.05 21.44 -31.94
CA ARG A 1016 18.84 20.62 -31.85
C ARG A 1016 17.80 21.21 -30.88
N LEU A 1017 18.20 21.64 -29.69
CA LEU A 1017 17.29 22.30 -28.73
C LEU A 1017 16.76 23.63 -29.29
N VAL A 1018 17.61 24.42 -29.94
CA VAL A 1018 17.20 25.65 -30.63
C VAL A 1018 16.20 25.35 -31.75
N THR A 1019 16.42 24.30 -32.54
CA THR A 1019 15.48 23.86 -33.57
C THR A 1019 14.14 23.42 -32.97
N ILE A 1020 14.13 22.68 -31.86
CA ILE A 1020 12.88 22.31 -31.15
C ILE A 1020 12.14 23.55 -30.69
N ASN A 1021 12.85 24.48 -30.04
CA ASN A 1021 12.26 25.70 -29.52
C ASN A 1021 11.73 26.60 -30.64
N ASN A 1022 12.49 26.76 -31.73
CA ASN A 1022 12.08 27.55 -32.90
C ASN A 1022 10.90 26.89 -33.62
N TRP A 1023 10.92 25.57 -33.79
CA TRP A 1023 9.80 24.83 -34.35
C TRP A 1023 8.56 25.02 -33.49
N ALA A 1024 8.64 24.77 -32.18
CA ALA A 1024 7.54 24.96 -31.25
C ALA A 1024 7.01 26.40 -31.29
N THR A 1025 7.90 27.40 -31.26
CA THR A 1025 7.52 28.82 -31.34
C THR A 1025 6.88 29.16 -32.68
N SER A 1026 7.36 28.60 -33.79
CA SER A 1026 6.80 28.83 -35.12
C SER A 1026 5.41 28.22 -35.28
N GLN A 1027 5.18 27.04 -34.69
CA GLN A 1027 3.86 26.41 -34.63
C GLN A 1027 2.87 27.27 -33.83
N LEU A 1028 3.37 28.05 -32.86
CA LEU A 1028 2.54 28.90 -32.02
C LEU A 1028 2.30 30.31 -32.60
N THR A 1029 3.17 30.81 -33.48
CA THR A 1029 3.16 32.20 -33.97
C THR A 1029 2.68 32.37 -35.41
N LEU A 1030 2.77 31.34 -36.27
CA LEU A 1030 2.38 31.46 -37.68
C LEU A 1030 0.87 31.34 -37.91
N PRO A 1031 0.26 32.22 -38.74
CA PRO A 1031 -1.08 32.01 -39.30
C PRO A 1031 -1.09 30.75 -40.17
N LEU A 1032 -2.25 30.08 -40.27
CA LEU A 1032 -2.38 28.73 -40.87
C LEU A 1032 -1.74 28.57 -42.24
N SER A 1033 -1.79 29.60 -43.09
CA SER A 1033 -1.24 29.55 -44.44
C SER A 1033 0.30 29.46 -44.49
N GLY A 1034 1.00 29.74 -43.39
CA GLY A 1034 2.46 29.67 -43.30
C GLY A 1034 3.02 28.39 -42.67
N ARG A 1035 2.19 27.54 -42.05
CA ARG A 1035 2.66 26.36 -41.30
C ARG A 1035 3.11 25.21 -42.20
N THR A 1036 2.52 25.07 -43.39
CA THR A 1036 2.86 24.02 -44.37
C THR A 1036 4.23 24.22 -45.01
N THR A 1037 4.70 25.46 -45.17
CA THR A 1037 5.98 25.80 -45.83
C THR A 1037 7.21 25.59 -44.92
N LEU A 1038 7.02 25.54 -43.61
CA LEU A 1038 8.13 25.44 -42.64
C LEU A 1038 8.59 23.99 -42.43
N LEU A 1039 7.68 23.02 -42.59
CA LEU A 1039 7.98 21.59 -42.54
C LEU A 1039 8.76 21.11 -43.76
N SER A 1040 8.46 21.65 -44.94
CA SER A 1040 9.24 21.37 -46.16
C SER A 1040 10.68 21.86 -46.04
N ASN A 1041 10.96 22.90 -45.25
CA ASN A 1041 12.32 23.39 -44.98
C ASN A 1041 13.06 22.54 -43.92
N LEU A 1042 12.32 21.92 -42.99
CA LEU A 1042 12.88 20.98 -41.98
C LEU A 1042 13.14 19.59 -42.56
N SER A 1043 12.38 19.17 -43.59
CA SER A 1043 12.67 17.95 -44.34
C SER A 1043 13.74 18.15 -45.42
N ALA A 1044 13.93 19.38 -45.92
CA ALA A 1044 14.92 19.69 -46.96
C ALA A 1044 16.33 20.00 -46.41
N SER A 1045 16.51 20.12 -45.09
CA SER A 1045 17.84 20.28 -44.48
C SER A 1045 18.57 18.93 -44.34
N ASP A 1046 18.76 18.23 -45.45
CA ASP A 1046 19.49 16.95 -45.56
C ASP A 1046 21.03 17.14 -45.67
N ASN A 1047 21.58 18.22 -45.11
CA ASN A 1047 23.04 18.39 -45.02
C ASN A 1047 23.65 17.66 -43.81
N LEU A 1048 23.30 16.38 -43.63
CA LEU A 1048 23.97 15.44 -42.72
C LEU A 1048 24.17 14.09 -43.41
N ALA A 1049 24.68 14.12 -44.66
CA ALA A 1049 25.04 12.92 -45.41
C ALA A 1049 26.42 12.32 -45.03
N ASP A 1050 27.17 12.91 -44.10
CA ASP A 1050 28.41 12.32 -43.60
C ASP A 1050 28.26 12.01 -42.11
N ILE A 1051 27.89 10.75 -41.80
CA ILE A 1051 28.38 9.92 -40.68
C ILE A 1051 27.81 8.52 -40.92
N GLN A 1052 28.65 7.65 -41.50
CA GLN A 1052 28.46 6.20 -41.46
C GLN A 1052 28.57 5.72 -40.00
N ILE A 1053 27.62 4.88 -39.59
CA ILE A 1053 27.82 3.88 -38.52
C ILE A 1053 28.43 2.64 -39.16
#